data_AF-A0AAD8ZXC3-F1
#
_entry.id   AF-A0AAD8ZXC3-F1
#
_cell.length_a   1.000
_cell.length_b   1.000
_cell.length_c   1.000
_cell.angle_alpha   90.00
_cell.angle_beta   90.00
_cell.angle_gamma   90.00
#
_symmetry.space_group_name_H-M   'P 1'
#
loop_
_entity.id
_entity.type
_entity.pdbx_description
1 polymer ?
#
loop_
_entity_poly.entity_id
_entity_poly.type
_entity_poly.pdbx_seq_one_letter_code
_entity_poly.pdbx_strand_id
1 'polypeptide(L)'
;MSGAKDRMRHKKMRNQPSNVTYSSSTDWRNGGAAGGRSHDAPQHVRGPPQYGRPQQSGGWVRGRQDGVPPDQALPKYITASLFARARAAEVSAMMRAVSKTTASCHAFGALPKHMRRRAMSHNTKRLPCRLREAARRALEKSQKAGQKEKREQSKTKSRRARRRHGNLLLEFNRRQRKNKWLETHIWHAKRFHMLKTWGYCLGDRPTYKCYRASYRAMSSGCLMQDLSYHCCVELRGPEEELLRALSRLTSKDVGPTFAGALHVSGQKEGHVMLYRPDRYPRHPLGPAHFLWRPCSAPSSHRQLWVWVHPTLKQDLLSELQAVCECFVAVAPAVDTVPLEPQTEAEPSSHTSLAASEPRRPGGKRKRKREGDGNDGRPAKKVLGDGTRSPLTPVSWASSKTEIVISDLTMEIVRYRLIGPLSHSVLTETLLPATGVEVDDKMAASPFWWPEVCKNEEHMTLHQRQADIFHLLRGVYSTSELPAGCVLGLTVDDPRLTLPKKRGKVTPDLQGDQDEPGSNPGRAHISHPSSHAEHIHRLPASASLTSVSFIFAPMEWTEMTGMTLPGIDEERMRHLTMRGIPAFCAQSALWDQSVRENVTHNKISEQDLNRMKRGLLVPGSRLPTSPQGRVPVLLVHQAGRQQGEDQPGWGSGWDVLLPKAWGMAFWVPLVGTVFLLGSLRLGLVASPCSVYRGVRTGGLQMSLKHSQFKGMPHFPQDYPDCPAGARFQEQQEAELLEKFKRRPPSKRTNYIKHGSLAPFRCPWQQLAEEWEEIVKQDREIVDSQPIKMEGVTSLSGVSTRLTSAFTVLRYHSSCVFMLCCLKKTLRP
;
A
#
# COMPACT_ATOMS: atom_id res chain seq x y z
N MET A 1 -11.74 33.64 -39.46
CA MET A 1 -10.46 33.29 -38.77
C MET A 1 -9.59 34.51 -38.38
N SER A 2 -10.01 35.77 -38.57
CA SER A 2 -9.17 36.97 -38.36
C SER A 2 -9.17 37.55 -36.93
N GLY A 3 -10.26 37.43 -36.16
CA GLY A 3 -10.36 38.10 -34.84
C GLY A 3 -9.52 37.48 -33.69
N ALA A 4 -8.97 36.28 -33.86
CA ALA A 4 -8.20 35.61 -32.82
C ALA A 4 -6.74 36.10 -32.73
N LYS A 5 -6.16 36.51 -33.87
CA LYS A 5 -4.80 37.08 -33.92
C LYS A 5 -4.76 38.48 -33.33
N ASP A 6 -5.76 39.31 -33.62
CA ASP A 6 -5.85 40.66 -33.04
C ASP A 6 -6.07 40.64 -31.54
N ARG A 7 -6.92 39.74 -31.03
CA ARG A 7 -7.08 39.56 -29.58
C ARG A 7 -5.79 39.08 -28.90
N MET A 8 -4.98 38.27 -29.58
CA MET A 8 -3.66 37.87 -29.07
C MET A 8 -2.67 39.03 -29.08
N ARG A 9 -2.64 39.84 -30.14
CA ARG A 9 -1.76 41.02 -30.27
C ARG A 9 -2.11 42.07 -29.20
N HIS A 10 -3.38 42.38 -29.02
CA HIS A 10 -3.85 43.32 -28.00
C HIS A 10 -3.53 42.87 -26.57
N LYS A 11 -3.59 41.56 -26.32
CA LYS A 11 -3.25 40.96 -25.02
C LYS A 11 -1.74 40.92 -24.77
N LYS A 12 -0.94 40.88 -25.84
CA LYS A 12 0.54 40.95 -25.79
C LYS A 12 1.01 42.39 -25.54
N MET A 13 0.31 43.39 -26.09
CA MET A 13 0.59 44.82 -25.88
C MET A 13 0.23 45.32 -24.47
N ARG A 14 -0.75 44.70 -23.80
CA ARG A 14 -1.21 45.13 -22.46
C ARG A 14 -0.24 44.81 -21.31
N ASN A 15 0.78 43.98 -21.56
CA ASN A 15 1.69 43.46 -20.52
C ASN A 15 3.16 43.91 -20.71
N GLN A 16 3.43 44.95 -21.50
CA GLN A 16 4.78 45.50 -21.57
C GLN A 16 5.05 46.45 -20.38
N PRO A 17 6.23 46.36 -19.74
CA PRO A 17 6.66 47.35 -18.76
C PRO A 17 6.92 48.70 -19.45
N SER A 18 6.57 49.80 -18.78
CA SER A 18 6.57 51.18 -19.30
C SER A 18 7.96 51.79 -19.51
N ASN A 19 9.01 50.99 -19.69
CA ASN A 19 10.38 51.49 -19.83
C ASN A 19 11.11 50.78 -20.99
N VAL A 20 10.54 50.91 -22.19
CA VAL A 20 11.21 50.62 -23.45
C VAL A 20 10.83 51.71 -24.44
N THR A 21 11.61 52.78 -24.45
CA THR A 21 11.67 53.74 -25.55
C THR A 21 12.39 53.06 -26.71
N TYR A 22 11.68 52.79 -27.80
CA TYR A 22 12.33 52.58 -29.10
C TYR A 22 12.58 53.96 -29.71
N SER A 23 13.85 54.34 -29.89
CA SER A 23 14.20 55.43 -30.78
C SER A 23 13.86 55.02 -32.21
N SER A 24 12.87 55.69 -32.79
CA SER A 24 12.65 55.69 -34.23
C SER A 24 13.69 56.61 -34.86
N SER A 25 14.60 56.06 -35.66
CA SER A 25 15.26 56.83 -36.73
C SER A 25 15.06 56.06 -38.02
N THR A 26 14.05 56.53 -38.75
CA THR A 26 13.90 56.39 -40.19
C THR A 26 14.93 57.30 -40.85
N ASP A 27 15.89 56.72 -41.57
CA ASP A 27 16.51 57.35 -42.73
C ASP A 27 16.98 56.24 -43.69
N TRP A 28 16.15 55.95 -44.68
CA TRP A 28 16.56 55.22 -45.88
C TRP A 28 15.90 55.89 -47.09
N ARG A 29 16.68 56.73 -47.77
CA ARG A 29 16.46 57.13 -49.15
C ARG A 29 17.63 56.61 -50.02
N ASN A 30 17.25 55.74 -50.95
CA ASN A 30 17.71 55.59 -52.33
C ASN A 30 19.20 55.78 -52.71
N GLY A 31 19.75 54.76 -53.37
CA GLY A 31 20.57 54.96 -54.57
C GLY A 31 21.88 54.16 -54.67
N GLY A 32 21.88 53.10 -55.48
CA GLY A 32 22.87 52.91 -56.56
C GLY A 32 24.27 52.33 -56.27
N ALA A 33 24.46 51.11 -56.81
CA ALA A 33 25.60 50.66 -57.65
C ALA A 33 26.97 50.28 -57.04
N ALA A 34 27.46 49.13 -57.55
CA ALA A 34 28.85 48.63 -57.67
C ALA A 34 29.62 48.37 -56.35
N GLY A 35 30.48 47.36 -56.17
CA GLY A 35 31.17 46.41 -57.06
C GLY A 35 32.59 46.18 -56.48
N GLY A 36 33.06 44.92 -56.40
CA GLY A 36 34.48 44.55 -56.12
C GLY A 36 34.87 44.46 -54.64
N ARG A 37 35.37 43.33 -54.11
CA ARG A 37 36.78 42.82 -54.13
C ARG A 37 37.73 43.80 -53.42
N SER A 38 38.61 43.45 -52.47
CA SER A 38 39.27 42.17 -52.16
C SER A 38 40.36 42.36 -51.07
N HIS A 39 40.83 41.24 -50.47
CA HIS A 39 42.17 40.99 -49.88
C HIS A 39 42.59 41.79 -48.63
N ASP A 40 43.53 41.35 -47.77
CA ASP A 40 43.99 40.06 -47.25
C ASP A 40 44.97 40.42 -46.10
N ALA A 41 44.87 39.74 -44.95
CA ALA A 41 46.00 39.31 -44.11
C ALA A 41 47.02 40.37 -43.55
N PRO A 42 48.07 39.98 -42.76
CA PRO A 42 48.01 40.14 -41.30
C PRO A 42 49.32 40.62 -40.59
N GLN A 43 49.27 40.70 -39.25
CA GLN A 43 50.36 40.55 -38.25
C GLN A 43 51.63 41.43 -38.32
N HIS A 44 51.96 42.14 -37.22
CA HIS A 44 53.27 41.95 -36.56
C HIS A 44 53.36 42.49 -35.11
N VAL A 45 54.24 41.82 -34.37
CA VAL A 45 54.67 41.94 -32.98
C VAL A 45 55.67 43.08 -32.76
N ARG A 46 55.66 43.78 -31.60
CA ARG A 46 56.85 44.05 -30.72
C ARG A 46 56.54 44.98 -29.53
N GLY A 47 56.83 44.47 -28.32
CA GLY A 47 57.82 45.00 -27.35
C GLY A 47 57.59 46.33 -26.59
N PRO A 48 57.94 46.42 -25.27
CA PRO A 48 57.58 47.51 -24.35
C PRO A 48 58.71 48.55 -24.11
N PRO A 49 58.47 49.60 -23.28
CA PRO A 49 59.40 49.84 -22.17
C PRO A 49 58.80 50.36 -20.84
N GLN A 50 59.62 50.24 -19.79
CA GLN A 50 59.46 50.56 -18.36
C GLN A 50 59.65 52.05 -18.01
N TYR A 51 59.12 52.52 -16.86
CA TYR A 51 59.83 53.11 -15.67
C TYR A 51 59.05 54.21 -14.89
N GLY A 52 59.16 54.13 -13.55
CA GLY A 52 59.03 55.23 -12.54
C GLY A 52 57.61 55.56 -12.05
N ARG A 53 57.27 55.86 -10.78
CA ARG A 53 57.95 56.09 -9.48
C ARG A 53 56.82 56.07 -8.39
N PRO A 54 57.11 55.88 -7.08
CA PRO A 54 56.09 55.82 -6.01
C PRO A 54 56.13 57.02 -5.02
N GLN A 55 54.99 57.40 -4.42
CA GLN A 55 54.88 58.18 -3.16
C GLN A 55 53.48 57.97 -2.53
N GLN A 56 53.37 57.37 -1.33
CA GLN A 56 53.07 57.99 0.00
C GLN A 56 51.68 58.70 0.05
N SER A 57 50.81 58.60 1.06
CA SER A 57 50.82 58.08 2.43
C SER A 57 49.38 58.15 3.02
N GLY A 58 49.14 57.51 4.17
CA GLY A 58 47.99 57.72 5.08
C GLY A 58 46.90 56.64 4.98
N GLY A 59 46.65 55.74 5.94
CA GLY A 59 46.97 55.70 7.36
C GLY A 59 45.66 55.61 8.15
N TRP A 60 45.26 54.42 8.60
CA TRP A 60 44.35 54.24 9.75
C TRP A 60 44.71 52.92 10.46
N VAL A 61 45.27 53.06 11.67
CA VAL A 61 45.62 51.97 12.60
C VAL A 61 44.42 51.71 13.50
N ARG A 62 44.07 50.43 13.71
CA ARG A 62 43.37 49.99 14.93
C ARG A 62 44.00 48.71 15.48
N GLY A 63 44.54 48.85 16.69
CA GLY A 63 44.51 47.90 17.82
C GLY A 63 45.07 46.50 17.59
N ARG A 64 46.32 46.29 18.00
CA ARG A 64 46.93 44.97 18.22
C ARG A 64 46.89 44.64 19.71
N GLN A 65 46.40 43.46 20.08
CA GLN A 65 46.80 42.77 21.30
C GLN A 65 47.94 41.82 20.92
N ASP A 66 49.05 41.90 21.62
CA ASP A 66 50.25 41.10 21.40
C ASP A 66 50.14 39.74 22.09
N GLY A 67 50.63 38.67 21.44
CA GLY A 67 50.85 37.39 22.13
C GLY A 67 50.78 36.07 21.36
N VAL A 68 51.08 35.98 20.05
CA VAL A 68 51.30 34.67 19.38
C VAL A 68 52.60 34.71 18.55
N PRO A 69 53.56 33.78 18.72
CA PRO A 69 54.80 33.70 17.93
C PRO A 69 54.55 33.32 16.45
N PRO A 70 55.45 33.71 15.53
CA PRO A 70 55.17 33.76 14.10
C PRO A 70 55.60 32.47 13.42
N ASP A 71 54.67 31.54 13.17
CA ASP A 71 54.92 30.51 12.14
C ASP A 71 53.65 29.92 11.53
N GLN A 72 52.87 30.80 10.91
CA GLN A 72 52.06 30.51 9.74
C GLN A 72 51.79 31.86 9.06
N ALA A 73 52.64 32.21 8.10
CA ALA A 73 52.44 33.43 7.32
C ALA A 73 51.05 33.40 6.68
N LEU A 74 50.13 34.23 7.18
CA LEU A 74 48.83 34.45 6.56
C LEU A 74 49.06 34.74 5.07
N PRO A 75 48.37 34.04 4.14
CA PRO A 75 48.62 34.20 2.72
C PRO A 75 48.53 35.67 2.31
N LYS A 76 49.66 36.25 1.86
CA LYS A 76 49.75 37.66 1.45
C LYS A 76 48.95 37.97 0.18
N TYR A 77 48.56 36.94 -0.57
CA TYR A 77 47.83 37.02 -1.82
C TYR A 77 46.73 35.96 -1.85
N ILE A 78 45.51 36.36 -2.22
CA ILE A 78 44.46 35.40 -2.55
C ILE A 78 44.68 34.92 -3.97
N THR A 79 44.60 33.61 -4.21
CA THR A 79 44.52 33.11 -5.59
C THR A 79 43.13 33.47 -6.13
N ALA A 80 43.03 34.60 -6.82
CA ALA A 80 41.77 35.21 -7.22
C ALA A 80 40.86 34.25 -8.01
N SER A 81 41.45 33.38 -8.84
CA SER A 81 40.72 32.38 -9.62
C SER A 81 40.08 31.30 -8.75
N LEU A 82 40.81 30.77 -7.75
CA LEU A 82 40.29 29.77 -6.81
C LEU A 82 39.20 30.37 -5.92
N PHE A 83 39.41 31.61 -5.44
CA PHE A 83 38.43 32.35 -4.65
C PHE A 83 37.16 32.63 -5.48
N ALA A 84 37.30 33.16 -6.69
CA ALA A 84 36.18 33.44 -7.59
C ALA A 84 35.41 32.16 -7.94
N ARG A 85 36.10 31.04 -8.18
CA ARG A 85 35.47 29.74 -8.46
C ARG A 85 34.67 29.22 -7.27
N ALA A 86 35.22 29.29 -6.06
CA ALA A 86 34.52 28.89 -4.84
C ALA A 86 33.28 29.78 -4.59
N ARG A 87 33.43 31.10 -4.70
CA ARG A 87 32.32 32.05 -4.53
C ARG A 87 31.25 31.93 -5.62
N ALA A 88 31.64 31.66 -6.86
CA ALA A 88 30.67 31.41 -7.94
C ALA A 88 29.84 30.15 -7.66
N ALA A 89 30.46 29.08 -7.12
CA ALA A 89 29.75 27.87 -6.72
C ALA A 89 28.80 28.13 -5.54
N GLU A 90 29.24 28.87 -4.52
CA GLU A 90 28.42 29.28 -3.37
C GLU A 90 27.23 30.15 -3.78
N VAL A 91 27.46 31.20 -4.57
CA VAL A 91 26.41 32.10 -5.06
C VAL A 91 25.42 31.33 -5.94
N SER A 92 25.92 30.44 -6.80
CA SER A 92 25.06 29.59 -7.63
C SER A 92 24.25 28.59 -6.78
N ALA A 93 24.84 28.05 -5.71
CA ALA A 93 24.13 27.19 -4.76
C ALA A 93 23.06 27.97 -3.99
N MET A 94 23.38 29.18 -3.52
CA MET A 94 22.48 30.07 -2.79
C MET A 94 21.32 30.53 -3.67
N MET A 95 21.60 31.01 -4.89
CA MET A 95 20.57 31.42 -5.85
C MET A 95 19.64 30.27 -6.22
N ARG A 96 20.16 29.05 -6.36
CA ARG A 96 19.34 27.84 -6.57
C ARG A 96 18.51 27.49 -5.33
N ALA A 97 19.06 27.59 -4.12
CA ALA A 97 18.36 27.30 -2.87
C ALA A 97 17.24 28.32 -2.58
N VAL A 98 17.54 29.60 -2.77
CA VAL A 98 16.58 30.70 -2.66
C VAL A 98 15.51 30.54 -3.73
N SER A 99 15.83 30.43 -5.01
CA SER A 99 14.82 30.28 -6.07
C SER A 99 13.89 29.07 -5.86
N LYS A 100 14.40 27.95 -5.34
CA LYS A 100 13.57 26.77 -4.99
C LYS A 100 12.60 27.04 -3.83
N THR A 101 12.95 27.91 -2.89
CA THR A 101 12.14 28.26 -1.71
C THR A 101 11.26 29.51 -1.94
N THR A 102 11.74 30.50 -2.71
CA THR A 102 11.09 31.80 -2.97
C THR A 102 10.30 31.88 -4.27
N ALA A 103 10.42 30.93 -5.21
CA ALA A 103 9.50 30.84 -6.36
C ALA A 103 8.02 30.66 -5.95
N SER A 104 7.75 30.53 -4.64
CA SER A 104 6.43 30.64 -4.05
C SER A 104 6.35 31.61 -2.86
N CYS A 105 6.74 32.87 -3.03
CA CYS A 105 6.36 33.95 -2.11
C CYS A 105 4.83 34.02 -1.85
N HIS A 106 4.02 33.33 -2.67
CA HIS A 106 2.61 33.05 -2.41
C HIS A 106 2.42 31.90 -1.42
N ALA A 107 1.70 32.15 -0.31
CA ALA A 107 1.34 31.18 0.72
C ALA A 107 0.77 29.84 0.20
N PHE A 108 0.17 29.84 -1.00
CA PHE A 108 -0.41 28.65 -1.65
C PHE A 108 0.59 27.79 -2.44
N GLY A 109 1.74 28.34 -2.80
CA GLY A 109 2.80 27.64 -3.53
C GLY A 109 3.86 26.99 -2.62
N ALA A 110 3.99 27.47 -1.38
CA ALA A 110 4.98 26.98 -0.40
C ALA A 110 4.81 25.50 -0.03
N LEU A 111 3.63 24.92 -0.25
CA LEU A 111 3.36 23.52 0.06
C LEU A 111 3.91 22.56 -1.01
N PRO A 112 4.49 21.41 -0.63
CA PRO A 112 4.83 20.34 -1.57
C PRO A 112 3.63 19.92 -2.42
N LYS A 113 3.85 19.56 -3.69
CA LYS A 113 2.78 19.24 -4.66
C LYS A 113 1.77 18.20 -4.14
N HIS A 114 2.24 17.17 -3.44
CA HIS A 114 1.39 16.11 -2.89
C HIS A 114 0.49 16.58 -1.71
N MET A 115 0.84 17.69 -1.06
CA MET A 115 0.04 18.30 0.02
C MET A 115 -0.97 19.34 -0.49
N ARG A 116 -0.77 19.91 -1.68
CA ARG A 116 -1.62 20.97 -2.23
C ARG A 116 -3.07 20.50 -2.41
N ARG A 117 -4.03 21.38 -2.12
CA ARG A 117 -5.46 21.16 -2.34
C ARG A 117 -6.02 22.27 -3.23
N ARG A 118 -6.91 21.95 -4.17
CA ARG A 118 -7.51 22.96 -5.07
C ARG A 118 -8.40 23.97 -4.33
N ALA A 119 -9.01 23.57 -3.23
CA ALA A 119 -9.96 24.39 -2.47
C ALA A 119 -9.31 25.30 -1.41
N MET A 120 -7.99 25.47 -1.41
CA MET A 120 -7.28 26.30 -0.41
C MET A 120 -7.63 27.79 -0.52
N SER A 121 -7.91 28.27 -1.74
CA SER A 121 -8.33 29.65 -2.00
C SER A 121 -9.71 29.97 -1.43
N HIS A 122 -10.66 29.04 -1.54
CA HIS A 122 -12.02 29.20 -1.02
C HIS A 122 -12.13 28.91 0.48
N ASN A 123 -11.31 27.99 1.02
CA ASN A 123 -11.35 27.61 2.43
C ASN A 123 -9.93 27.49 2.99
N THR A 124 -9.52 28.52 3.73
CA THR A 124 -8.20 28.63 4.36
C THR A 124 -7.93 27.54 5.40
N LYS A 125 -8.97 26.88 5.95
CA LYS A 125 -8.81 25.74 6.88
C LYS A 125 -8.18 24.51 6.21
N ARG A 126 -8.09 24.48 4.88
CA ARG A 126 -7.39 23.42 4.12
C ARG A 126 -5.86 23.60 4.12
N LEU A 127 -5.35 24.73 4.58
CA LEU A 127 -3.93 24.96 4.81
C LEU A 127 -3.52 24.59 6.24
N PRO A 128 -2.24 24.24 6.48
CA PRO A 128 -1.68 24.13 7.83
C PRO A 128 -1.84 25.43 8.62
N CYS A 129 -2.02 25.35 9.95
CA CYS A 129 -2.32 26.50 10.81
C CYS A 129 -1.37 27.68 10.60
N ARG A 130 -0.05 27.43 10.56
CA ARG A 130 1.00 28.45 10.35
C ARG A 130 0.84 29.24 9.04
N LEU A 131 0.28 28.61 7.99
CA LEU A 131 0.08 29.26 6.68
C LEU A 131 -1.30 29.94 6.54
N ARG A 132 -2.21 29.77 7.51
CA ARG A 132 -3.58 30.31 7.42
C ARG A 132 -3.63 31.81 7.54
N GLU A 133 -2.76 32.41 8.35
CA GLU A 133 -2.70 33.86 8.54
C GLU A 133 -2.22 34.57 7.28
N ALA A 134 -1.10 34.11 6.70
CA ALA A 134 -0.62 34.62 5.43
C ALA A 134 -1.66 34.48 4.30
N ALA A 135 -2.38 33.35 4.26
CA ALA A 135 -3.45 33.14 3.29
C ALA A 135 -4.68 34.03 3.51
N ARG A 136 -5.04 34.32 4.77
CA ARG A 136 -6.13 35.27 5.11
C ARG A 136 -5.78 36.68 4.67
N ARG A 137 -4.57 37.17 5.01
CA ARG A 137 -4.08 38.47 4.57
C ARG A 137 -4.07 38.60 3.04
N ALA A 138 -3.66 37.54 2.34
CA ALA A 138 -3.68 37.52 0.87
C ALA A 138 -5.11 37.55 0.30
N LEU A 139 -6.07 36.87 0.94
CA LEU A 139 -7.48 36.88 0.54
C LEU A 139 -8.11 38.26 0.76
N GLU A 140 -7.84 38.91 1.90
CA GLU A 140 -8.29 40.27 2.20
C GLU A 140 -7.74 41.28 1.18
N LYS A 141 -6.45 41.19 0.82
CA LYS A 141 -5.85 42.01 -0.24
C LYS A 141 -6.56 41.80 -1.59
N SER A 142 -6.88 40.56 -1.94
CA SER A 142 -7.61 40.24 -3.18
C SER A 142 -9.06 40.75 -3.17
N GLN A 143 -9.72 40.77 -2.01
CA GLN A 143 -11.08 41.30 -1.87
C GLN A 143 -11.09 42.82 -1.98
N LYS A 144 -10.12 43.50 -1.34
CA LYS A 144 -9.93 44.96 -1.45
C LYS A 144 -9.60 45.39 -2.88
N ALA A 145 -8.78 44.63 -3.60
CA ALA A 145 -8.47 44.88 -5.02
C ALA A 145 -9.66 44.63 -5.98
N GLY A 146 -10.69 43.88 -5.54
CA GLY A 146 -11.84 43.48 -6.35
C GLY A 146 -13.14 44.24 -6.07
N GLN A 147 -13.10 45.32 -5.28
CA GLN A 147 -14.28 46.13 -4.91
C GLN A 147 -14.82 47.04 -6.02
N LYS A 148 -14.34 46.94 -7.27
CA LYS A 148 -15.08 47.49 -8.42
C LYS A 148 -16.21 46.53 -8.81
N GLU A 149 -17.40 46.85 -8.33
CA GLU A 149 -18.73 46.40 -8.79
C GLU A 149 -18.90 44.89 -8.97
N LYS A 150 -19.29 44.19 -7.89
CA LYS A 150 -19.90 42.87 -8.02
C LYS A 150 -21.24 42.82 -7.30
N ARG A 151 -22.30 43.17 -8.04
CA ARG A 151 -23.72 43.02 -7.68
C ARG A 151 -23.96 41.64 -7.06
N GLU A 152 -24.45 41.61 -5.82
CA GLU A 152 -24.77 40.38 -5.10
C GLU A 152 -25.94 39.66 -5.78
N GLN A 153 -25.62 38.76 -6.71
CA GLN A 153 -26.60 37.81 -7.22
C GLN A 153 -26.88 36.75 -6.15
N SER A 154 -28.17 36.53 -5.86
CA SER A 154 -28.64 35.48 -4.98
C SER A 154 -28.25 34.12 -5.56
N LYS A 155 -27.23 33.48 -4.96
CA LYS A 155 -26.73 32.20 -5.46
C LYS A 155 -27.77 31.11 -5.21
N THR A 156 -28.32 30.53 -6.27
CA THR A 156 -29.12 29.30 -6.21
C THR A 156 -28.42 28.25 -5.34
N LYS A 157 -29.19 27.47 -4.57
CA LYS A 157 -28.66 26.37 -3.74
C LYS A 157 -27.68 25.53 -4.56
N SER A 158 -26.44 25.47 -4.08
CA SER A 158 -25.36 24.78 -4.78
C SER A 158 -25.76 23.34 -5.15
N ARG A 159 -25.24 22.82 -6.27
CA ARG A 159 -25.45 21.42 -6.70
C ARG A 159 -25.18 20.42 -5.56
N ARG A 160 -24.23 20.74 -4.68
CA ARG A 160 -23.90 19.93 -3.48
C ARG A 160 -25.04 19.92 -2.46
N ALA A 161 -25.69 21.05 -2.23
CA ALA A 161 -26.83 21.14 -1.31
C ALA A 161 -28.03 20.36 -1.84
N ARG A 162 -28.30 20.43 -3.15
CA ARG A 162 -29.40 19.68 -3.80
C ARG A 162 -29.21 18.16 -3.78
N ARG A 163 -27.96 17.68 -3.65
CA ARG A 163 -27.62 16.25 -3.66
C ARG A 163 -27.40 15.66 -2.27
N ARG A 164 -27.77 16.37 -1.19
CA ARG A 164 -27.69 15.80 0.16
C ARG A 164 -28.91 14.94 0.42
N HIS A 165 -28.71 13.64 0.51
CA HIS A 165 -29.72 12.71 0.98
C HIS A 165 -29.90 12.89 2.49
N GLY A 166 -31.11 12.60 3.00
CA GLY A 166 -31.43 12.71 4.43
C GLY A 166 -30.58 11.76 5.28
N ASN A 167 -30.73 10.45 5.07
CA ASN A 167 -29.92 9.43 5.73
C ASN A 167 -28.95 8.77 4.74
N LEU A 168 -27.66 9.10 4.89
CA LEU A 168 -26.60 8.59 4.01
C LEU A 168 -26.34 7.09 4.19
N LEU A 169 -26.57 6.56 5.39
CA LEU A 169 -26.27 5.16 5.71
C LEU A 169 -27.25 4.21 5.05
N LEU A 170 -28.55 4.53 5.09
CA LEU A 170 -29.57 3.77 4.36
C LEU A 170 -29.31 3.79 2.84
N GLU A 171 -28.87 4.92 2.31
CA GLU A 171 -28.51 5.03 0.89
C GLU A 171 -27.26 4.21 0.54
N PHE A 172 -26.31 4.06 1.46
CA PHE A 172 -25.19 3.13 1.29
C PHE A 172 -25.64 1.68 1.31
N ASN A 173 -26.46 1.28 2.28
CA ASN A 173 -27.02 -0.08 2.35
C ASN A 173 -27.81 -0.42 1.07
N ARG A 174 -28.60 0.53 0.53
CA ARG A 174 -29.31 0.36 -0.74
C ARG A 174 -28.37 0.15 -1.94
N ARG A 175 -27.23 0.86 -1.98
CA ARG A 175 -26.24 0.74 -3.06
C ARG A 175 -25.41 -0.55 -2.98
N GLN A 176 -25.16 -1.05 -1.78
CA GLN A 176 -24.43 -2.30 -1.54
C GLN A 176 -25.15 -3.52 -2.12
N ARG A 177 -26.49 -3.47 -2.28
CA ARG A 177 -27.25 -4.56 -2.92
C ARG A 177 -26.81 -4.89 -4.35
N LYS A 178 -26.25 -3.91 -5.09
CA LYS A 178 -25.77 -4.13 -6.46
C LYS A 178 -24.35 -4.68 -6.52
N ASN A 179 -23.46 -4.13 -5.70
CA ASN A 179 -22.05 -4.50 -5.66
C ASN A 179 -21.60 -4.60 -4.21
N LYS A 180 -20.82 -5.62 -3.87
CA LYS A 180 -20.20 -5.77 -2.55
C LYS A 180 -19.18 -4.65 -2.33
N TRP A 181 -19.29 -3.97 -1.19
CA TRP A 181 -18.38 -2.89 -0.78
C TRP A 181 -17.51 -3.37 0.38
N LEU A 182 -16.20 -3.31 0.20
CA LEU A 182 -15.24 -3.52 1.29
C LEU A 182 -15.42 -2.46 2.38
N GLU A 183 -14.90 -2.73 3.58
CA GLU A 183 -14.96 -1.78 4.69
C GLU A 183 -14.33 -0.44 4.35
N THR A 184 -13.23 -0.49 3.61
CA THR A 184 -12.46 0.66 3.15
C THR A 184 -13.02 1.31 1.88
N HIS A 185 -14.14 0.81 1.33
CA HIS A 185 -14.67 1.25 0.03
C HIS A 185 -14.84 2.77 -0.06
N ILE A 186 -15.40 3.41 0.98
CA ILE A 186 -15.58 4.87 1.00
C ILE A 186 -14.24 5.62 1.02
N TRP A 187 -13.22 5.03 1.64
CA TRP A 187 -11.87 5.60 1.66
C TRP A 187 -11.23 5.55 0.26
N HIS A 188 -11.33 4.39 -0.40
CA HIS A 188 -10.84 4.16 -1.76
C HIS A 188 -11.61 4.99 -2.78
N ALA A 189 -12.94 5.00 -2.77
CA ALA A 189 -13.77 5.76 -3.70
C ALA A 189 -13.51 7.28 -3.68
N LYS A 190 -12.95 7.80 -2.58
CA LYS A 190 -12.54 9.22 -2.48
C LYS A 190 -11.17 9.52 -3.12
N ARG A 191 -10.33 8.51 -3.35
CA ARG A 191 -8.90 8.68 -3.68
C ARG A 191 -8.45 7.87 -4.91
N PHE A 192 -9.21 6.86 -5.28
CA PHE A 192 -8.96 5.91 -6.37
C PHE A 192 -10.07 5.98 -7.40
N HIS A 193 -9.73 5.60 -8.62
CA HIS A 193 -10.69 5.20 -9.62
C HIS A 193 -11.22 3.82 -9.24
N MET A 194 -12.54 3.70 -9.12
CA MET A 194 -13.19 2.46 -8.72
C MET A 194 -13.54 1.62 -9.95
N LEU A 195 -13.33 0.32 -9.84
CA LEU A 195 -13.61 -0.69 -10.85
C LEU A 195 -14.61 -1.70 -10.28
N LYS A 196 -15.59 -2.10 -11.10
CA LYS A 196 -16.58 -3.11 -10.73
C LYS A 196 -16.16 -4.44 -11.35
N THR A 197 -15.67 -5.36 -10.55
CA THR A 197 -15.22 -6.70 -10.98
C THR A 197 -15.61 -7.73 -9.94
N TRP A 198 -15.90 -8.95 -10.38
CA TRP A 198 -16.14 -10.12 -9.52
C TRP A 198 -17.25 -9.94 -8.47
N GLY A 199 -18.24 -9.07 -8.75
CA GLY A 199 -19.29 -8.70 -7.81
C GLY A 199 -18.88 -7.66 -6.74
N TYR A 200 -17.64 -7.18 -6.77
CA TYR A 200 -17.10 -6.15 -5.87
C TYR A 200 -16.91 -4.81 -6.58
N CYS A 201 -16.79 -3.74 -5.79
CA CYS A 201 -16.37 -2.42 -6.27
C CYS A 201 -15.03 -2.03 -5.62
N LEU A 202 -13.92 -2.29 -6.33
CA LEU A 202 -12.55 -2.21 -5.84
C LEU A 202 -11.82 -0.96 -6.35
N GLY A 203 -10.77 -0.55 -5.66
CA GLY A 203 -9.89 0.54 -6.10
C GLY A 203 -8.88 0.05 -7.12
N ASP A 204 -8.98 0.50 -8.37
CA ASP A 204 -8.06 0.12 -9.45
C ASP A 204 -6.75 0.91 -9.39
N ARG A 205 -6.84 2.23 -9.66
CA ARG A 205 -5.68 3.13 -9.73
C ARG A 205 -5.91 4.40 -8.92
N PRO A 206 -4.88 4.91 -8.22
CA PRO A 206 -4.99 6.16 -7.49
C PRO A 206 -5.23 7.32 -8.46
N THR A 207 -5.98 8.33 -8.00
CA THR A 207 -6.27 9.55 -8.79
C THR A 207 -5.03 10.41 -9.01
N TYR A 208 -4.02 10.26 -8.15
CA TYR A 208 -2.73 10.94 -8.30
C TYR A 208 -1.73 10.02 -8.99
N LYS A 209 -0.86 10.59 -9.84
CA LYS A 209 0.16 9.84 -10.55
C LYS A 209 1.25 9.39 -9.58
N CYS A 210 1.34 8.09 -9.30
CA CYS A 210 2.26 7.59 -8.28
C CYS A 210 2.99 6.29 -8.60
N TYR A 211 2.90 5.78 -9.84
CA TYR A 211 3.54 4.51 -10.23
C TYR A 211 4.99 4.36 -9.73
N ARG A 212 5.88 5.29 -10.10
CA ARG A 212 7.29 5.29 -9.63
C ARG A 212 7.43 5.48 -8.12
N ALA A 213 6.51 6.22 -7.50
CA ALA A 213 6.55 6.45 -6.05
C ALA A 213 6.08 5.23 -5.26
N SER A 214 5.15 4.44 -5.82
CA SER A 214 4.70 3.18 -5.26
C SER A 214 5.79 2.11 -5.41
N TYR A 215 6.48 2.05 -6.55
CA TYR A 215 7.64 1.17 -6.72
C TYR A 215 8.76 1.47 -5.71
N ARG A 216 9.12 2.76 -5.55
CA ARG A 216 10.08 3.17 -4.51
C ARG A 216 9.62 2.82 -3.11
N ALA A 217 8.32 2.93 -2.82
CA ALA A 217 7.79 2.52 -1.52
C ALA A 217 7.85 1.01 -1.29
N MET A 218 7.67 0.18 -2.32
CA MET A 218 7.89 -1.27 -2.21
C MET A 218 9.36 -1.61 -1.97
N SER A 219 10.29 -0.84 -2.57
CA SER A 219 11.72 -1.17 -2.52
C SER A 219 12.41 -0.66 -1.25
N SER A 220 12.11 0.57 -0.81
CA SER A 220 12.84 1.26 0.27
C SER A 220 11.92 1.86 1.35
N GLY A 221 10.65 1.46 1.37
CA GLY A 221 9.63 2.04 2.24
C GLY A 221 8.59 1.00 2.63
N CYS A 222 7.34 1.45 2.71
CA CYS A 222 6.19 0.56 2.91
C CYS A 222 5.04 0.99 1.99
N LEU A 223 4.44 0.01 1.31
CA LEU A 223 3.22 0.12 0.54
C LEU A 223 2.16 -0.81 1.12
N MET A 224 0.92 -0.34 1.25
CA MET A 224 -0.18 -1.12 1.77
C MET A 224 -1.27 -1.35 0.72
N GLN A 225 -1.88 -2.53 0.73
CA GLN A 225 -2.95 -2.96 -0.17
C GLN A 225 -4.11 -3.55 0.63
N ASP A 226 -5.32 -3.37 0.12
CA ASP A 226 -6.52 -4.00 0.66
C ASP A 226 -6.84 -5.26 -0.15
N LEU A 227 -6.69 -6.43 0.49
CA LEU A 227 -6.93 -7.76 -0.08
C LEU A 227 -8.17 -8.44 0.53
N SER A 228 -9.03 -7.67 1.20
CA SER A 228 -10.23 -8.20 1.87
C SER A 228 -11.29 -8.77 0.91
N TYR A 229 -11.06 -8.72 -0.39
CA TYR A 229 -11.90 -9.38 -1.38
C TYR A 229 -11.59 -10.88 -1.49
N HIS A 230 -10.45 -11.37 -1.00
CA HIS A 230 -10.20 -12.82 -0.93
C HIS A 230 -11.26 -13.49 -0.06
N CYS A 231 -11.84 -14.57 -0.57
CA CYS A 231 -12.87 -15.35 0.11
C CYS A 231 -12.20 -16.39 1.00
N CYS A 232 -12.57 -16.43 2.27
CA CYS A 232 -12.10 -17.43 3.22
C CYS A 232 -13.16 -18.54 3.32
N VAL A 233 -12.74 -19.78 3.11
CA VAL A 233 -13.54 -20.98 3.39
C VAL A 233 -12.91 -21.68 4.58
N GLU A 234 -13.71 -21.95 5.60
CA GLU A 234 -13.30 -22.68 6.80
C GLU A 234 -13.75 -24.13 6.68
N LEU A 235 -12.83 -25.05 6.97
CA LEU A 235 -13.09 -26.47 7.05
C LEU A 235 -12.83 -26.92 8.49
N ARG A 236 -13.82 -27.55 9.11
CA ARG A 236 -13.73 -28.12 10.46
C ARG A 236 -14.05 -29.61 10.41
N GLY A 237 -13.23 -30.45 11.01
CA GLY A 237 -13.43 -31.91 10.99
C GLY A 237 -12.21 -32.68 11.51
N PRO A 238 -12.29 -34.02 11.58
CA PRO A 238 -11.15 -34.86 11.92
C PRO A 238 -9.96 -34.64 10.99
N GLU A 239 -8.74 -34.60 11.54
CA GLU A 239 -7.52 -34.29 10.76
C GLU A 239 -7.31 -35.27 9.60
N GLU A 240 -7.49 -36.57 9.84
CA GLU A 240 -7.29 -37.62 8.83
C GLU A 240 -8.30 -37.52 7.68
N GLU A 241 -9.57 -37.27 8.00
CA GLU A 241 -10.65 -37.10 7.02
C GLU A 241 -10.41 -35.87 6.14
N LEU A 242 -10.01 -34.75 6.76
CA LEU A 242 -9.68 -33.50 6.04
C LEU A 242 -8.50 -33.72 5.09
N LEU A 243 -7.42 -34.36 5.54
CA LEU A 243 -6.27 -34.63 4.71
C LEU A 243 -6.60 -35.62 3.58
N ARG A 244 -7.40 -36.65 3.84
CA ARG A 244 -7.85 -37.59 2.81
C ARG A 244 -8.66 -36.89 1.72
N ALA A 245 -9.63 -36.06 2.11
CA ALA A 245 -10.42 -35.24 1.19
C ALA A 245 -9.53 -34.29 0.36
N LEU A 246 -8.68 -33.50 1.01
CA LEU A 246 -7.84 -32.49 0.35
C LEU A 246 -6.71 -33.08 -0.50
N SER A 247 -6.28 -34.31 -0.21
CA SER A 247 -5.29 -35.02 -1.03
C SER A 247 -5.78 -35.27 -2.46
N ARG A 248 -7.10 -35.37 -2.69
CA ARG A 248 -7.68 -35.55 -4.03
C ARG A 248 -7.61 -34.29 -4.89
N LEU A 249 -7.54 -33.13 -4.25
CA LEU A 249 -7.47 -31.81 -4.90
C LEU A 249 -6.02 -31.34 -5.13
N THR A 250 -5.03 -32.05 -4.59
CA THR A 250 -3.63 -31.63 -4.58
C THR A 250 -2.71 -32.78 -4.98
N SER A 251 -1.57 -32.46 -5.59
CA SER A 251 -0.57 -33.45 -6.02
C SER A 251 0.74 -33.20 -5.29
N LYS A 252 1.40 -34.27 -4.84
CA LYS A 252 2.73 -34.18 -4.19
C LYS A 252 3.82 -33.71 -5.15
N ASP A 253 3.65 -33.92 -6.45
CA ASP A 253 4.67 -33.65 -7.48
C ASP A 253 4.87 -32.15 -7.78
N VAL A 254 3.86 -31.30 -7.51
CA VAL A 254 3.88 -29.87 -7.88
C VAL A 254 4.46 -28.99 -6.77
N GLY A 255 4.40 -29.45 -5.51
CA GLY A 255 4.86 -28.65 -4.37
C GLY A 255 4.22 -29.03 -3.03
N PRO A 256 4.27 -28.13 -2.04
CA PRO A 256 3.78 -28.42 -0.69
C PRO A 256 2.26 -28.62 -0.68
N THR A 257 1.84 -29.80 -0.23
CA THR A 257 0.43 -30.14 0.01
C THR A 257 -0.06 -29.64 1.37
N PHE A 258 -1.36 -29.76 1.61
CA PHE A 258 -1.97 -29.47 2.91
C PHE A 258 -1.37 -30.27 4.09
N ALA A 259 -0.80 -31.45 3.81
CA ALA A 259 -0.25 -32.38 4.80
C ALA A 259 1.19 -32.08 5.24
N GLY A 260 1.83 -31.01 4.74
CA GLY A 260 3.21 -30.69 5.12
C GLY A 260 3.33 -30.36 6.62
N ALA A 261 4.25 -30.99 7.35
CA ALA A 261 4.37 -30.90 8.81
C ALA A 261 4.43 -29.45 9.34
N LEU A 262 5.20 -28.57 8.70
CA LEU A 262 5.30 -27.15 9.08
C LEU A 262 3.97 -26.39 8.89
N HIS A 263 3.15 -26.79 7.92
CA HIS A 263 1.84 -26.18 7.69
C HIS A 263 0.79 -26.75 8.64
N VAL A 264 0.77 -28.06 8.85
CA VAL A 264 -0.17 -28.75 9.79
C VAL A 264 0.05 -28.28 11.23
N SER A 265 1.30 -28.00 11.61
CA SER A 265 1.61 -27.40 12.92
C SER A 265 1.02 -26.01 13.12
N GLY A 266 0.59 -25.33 12.05
CA GLY A 266 0.10 -23.94 12.07
C GLY A 266 1.21 -22.88 12.11
N GLN A 267 2.48 -23.29 12.07
CA GLN A 267 3.62 -22.37 12.12
C GLN A 267 3.74 -21.50 10.87
N LYS A 268 3.33 -22.03 9.70
CA LYS A 268 3.46 -21.36 8.40
C LYS A 268 2.18 -21.41 7.57
N GLU A 269 1.88 -20.30 6.88
CA GLU A 269 0.89 -20.26 5.79
C GLU A 269 1.44 -21.05 4.60
N GLY A 270 0.60 -21.91 4.01
CA GLY A 270 0.91 -22.65 2.80
C GLY A 270 0.30 -22.03 1.55
N HIS A 271 0.91 -22.27 0.40
CA HIS A 271 0.39 -21.90 -0.92
C HIS A 271 0.36 -23.14 -1.80
N VAL A 272 -0.81 -23.44 -2.38
CA VAL A 272 -1.04 -24.66 -3.15
C VAL A 272 -1.84 -24.36 -4.42
N MET A 273 -1.55 -25.10 -5.49
CA MET A 273 -2.37 -25.12 -6.70
C MET A 273 -3.43 -26.22 -6.57
N LEU A 274 -4.70 -25.84 -6.68
CA LEU A 274 -5.83 -26.77 -6.59
C LEU A 274 -6.20 -27.30 -7.97
N TYR A 275 -6.56 -28.58 -8.02
CA TYR A 275 -7.04 -29.29 -9.20
C TYR A 275 -8.45 -29.83 -8.94
N ARG A 276 -9.13 -30.24 -10.01
CA ARG A 276 -10.32 -31.08 -9.86
C ARG A 276 -9.96 -32.43 -9.23
N PRO A 277 -10.89 -33.07 -8.49
CA PRO A 277 -10.62 -34.30 -7.74
C PRO A 277 -10.05 -35.39 -8.65
N ASP A 278 -8.84 -35.88 -8.33
CA ASP A 278 -8.18 -36.99 -9.02
C ASP A 278 -7.94 -36.76 -10.54
N ARG A 279 -7.91 -35.50 -11.00
CA ARG A 279 -7.70 -35.14 -12.42
C ARG A 279 -6.32 -34.59 -12.75
N TYR A 280 -5.43 -34.47 -11.76
CA TYR A 280 -4.05 -34.03 -11.96
C TYR A 280 -3.35 -34.89 -13.04
N PRO A 281 -2.60 -34.32 -14.01
CA PRO A 281 -2.22 -32.90 -14.16
C PRO A 281 -3.21 -32.01 -14.93
N ARG A 282 -4.37 -32.55 -15.35
CA ARG A 282 -5.36 -31.82 -16.16
C ARG A 282 -6.37 -31.05 -15.27
N HIS A 283 -6.96 -29.99 -15.83
CA HIS A 283 -7.98 -29.15 -15.18
C HIS A 283 -7.56 -28.52 -13.84
N PRO A 284 -6.58 -27.61 -13.84
CA PRO A 284 -6.28 -26.81 -12.66
C PRO A 284 -7.44 -25.85 -12.36
N LEU A 285 -7.83 -25.74 -11.09
CA LEU A 285 -8.79 -24.76 -10.62
C LEU A 285 -8.09 -23.40 -10.44
N GLY A 286 -7.00 -23.37 -9.68
CA GLY A 286 -6.21 -22.16 -9.41
C GLY A 286 -5.46 -22.19 -8.08
N PRO A 287 -4.67 -21.14 -7.77
CA PRO A 287 -3.93 -21.02 -6.52
C PRO A 287 -4.84 -20.72 -5.32
N ALA A 288 -4.50 -21.31 -4.18
CA ALA A 288 -5.11 -21.07 -2.88
C ALA A 288 -4.03 -20.89 -1.81
N HIS A 289 -4.30 -19.99 -0.87
CA HIS A 289 -3.53 -19.91 0.37
C HIS A 289 -4.26 -20.68 1.46
N PHE A 290 -3.54 -21.35 2.33
CA PHE A 290 -4.17 -22.09 3.43
C PHE A 290 -3.40 -21.93 4.73
N LEU A 291 -4.13 -22.04 5.84
CA LEU A 291 -3.56 -21.97 7.18
C LEU A 291 -4.32 -22.89 8.13
N TRP A 292 -3.57 -23.73 8.83
CA TRP A 292 -4.09 -24.58 9.90
C TRP A 292 -4.09 -23.85 11.23
N ARG A 293 -5.13 -24.08 12.05
CA ARG A 293 -5.12 -23.67 13.45
C ARG A 293 -4.06 -24.51 14.20
N PRO A 294 -3.14 -23.87 14.95
CA PRO A 294 -2.17 -24.60 15.76
C PRO A 294 -2.83 -25.53 16.77
N CYS A 295 -2.17 -26.65 17.05
CA CYS A 295 -2.67 -27.63 18.02
C CYS A 295 -2.35 -27.15 19.44
N SER A 296 -3.38 -26.80 20.22
CA SER A 296 -3.23 -26.43 21.63
C SER A 296 -3.74 -27.50 22.60
N ALA A 297 -4.53 -28.45 22.11
CA ALA A 297 -5.07 -29.59 22.85
C ALA A 297 -5.34 -30.75 21.86
N PRO A 298 -5.39 -32.02 22.30
CA PRO A 298 -5.71 -33.16 21.45
C PRO A 298 -7.21 -33.20 21.14
N SER A 299 -7.74 -32.18 20.48
CA SER A 299 -9.09 -32.22 19.93
C SER A 299 -9.08 -33.00 18.63
N SER A 300 -9.99 -33.98 18.48
CA SER A 300 -10.18 -34.71 17.23
C SER A 300 -10.44 -33.77 16.04
N HIS A 301 -11.17 -32.67 16.27
CA HIS A 301 -11.50 -31.70 15.22
C HIS A 301 -10.42 -30.63 15.06
N ARG A 302 -9.95 -30.48 13.82
CA ARG A 302 -9.08 -29.39 13.38
C ARG A 302 -9.87 -28.30 12.66
N GLN A 303 -9.27 -27.12 12.57
CA GLN A 303 -9.77 -26.00 11.75
C GLN A 303 -8.71 -25.61 10.71
N LEU A 304 -9.17 -25.43 9.48
CA LEU A 304 -8.35 -25.02 8.34
C LEU A 304 -9.04 -23.87 7.61
N TRP A 305 -8.32 -22.78 7.38
CA TRP A 305 -8.77 -21.69 6.53
C TRP A 305 -8.12 -21.79 5.15
N VAL A 306 -8.92 -21.65 4.10
CA VAL A 306 -8.49 -21.61 2.72
C VAL A 306 -8.93 -20.27 2.10
N TRP A 307 -7.96 -19.43 1.73
CA TRP A 307 -8.21 -18.18 1.02
C TRP A 307 -8.07 -18.35 -0.48
N VAL A 308 -9.14 -17.97 -1.18
CA VAL A 308 -9.18 -18.01 -2.63
C VAL A 308 -9.69 -16.73 -3.23
N HIS A 309 -9.39 -16.52 -4.49
CA HIS A 309 -9.90 -15.38 -5.24
C HIS A 309 -11.41 -15.53 -5.50
N PRO A 310 -12.21 -14.44 -5.52
CA PRO A 310 -13.67 -14.49 -5.73
C PRO A 310 -14.14 -15.27 -6.96
N THR A 311 -13.37 -15.26 -8.05
CA THR A 311 -13.72 -15.98 -9.28
C THR A 311 -13.59 -17.49 -9.13
N LEU A 312 -12.75 -17.96 -8.21
CA LEU A 312 -12.53 -19.37 -7.92
C LEU A 312 -13.56 -19.90 -6.92
N LYS A 313 -14.12 -19.03 -6.07
CA LYS A 313 -14.97 -19.41 -4.95
C LYS A 313 -16.10 -20.35 -5.35
N GLN A 314 -16.85 -20.03 -6.40
CA GLN A 314 -18.01 -20.82 -6.81
C GLN A 314 -17.58 -22.22 -7.27
N ASP A 315 -16.56 -22.29 -8.12
CA ASP A 315 -16.04 -23.55 -8.63
C ASP A 315 -15.40 -24.38 -7.49
N LEU A 316 -14.72 -23.74 -6.53
CA LEU A 316 -14.14 -24.42 -5.37
C LEU A 316 -15.20 -24.97 -4.41
N LEU A 317 -16.23 -24.18 -4.09
CA LEU A 317 -17.27 -24.63 -3.16
C LEU A 317 -18.00 -25.86 -3.70
N SER A 318 -18.30 -25.90 -5.00
CA SER A 318 -18.91 -27.09 -5.61
C SER A 318 -18.02 -28.32 -5.52
N GLU A 319 -16.70 -28.16 -5.73
CA GLU A 319 -15.75 -29.28 -5.68
C GLU A 319 -15.52 -29.74 -4.22
N LEU A 320 -15.44 -28.82 -3.26
CA LEU A 320 -15.31 -29.17 -1.84
C LEU A 320 -16.57 -29.86 -1.30
N GLN A 321 -17.76 -29.41 -1.69
CA GLN A 321 -19.02 -30.08 -1.32
C GLN A 321 -19.07 -31.52 -1.86
N ALA A 322 -18.62 -31.72 -3.11
CA ALA A 322 -18.56 -33.05 -3.72
C ALA A 322 -17.51 -33.96 -3.05
N VAL A 323 -16.33 -33.43 -2.72
CA VAL A 323 -15.24 -34.22 -2.12
C VAL A 323 -15.50 -34.56 -0.66
N CYS A 324 -16.06 -33.63 0.12
CA CYS A 324 -16.32 -33.83 1.55
C CYS A 324 -17.71 -34.43 1.82
N GLU A 325 -18.55 -34.62 0.79
CA GLU A 325 -19.95 -35.06 0.88
C GLU A 325 -20.82 -34.13 1.77
N CYS A 326 -20.51 -32.83 1.80
CA CYS A 326 -21.18 -31.84 2.65
C CYS A 326 -22.32 -31.15 1.89
N PHE A 327 -23.54 -31.68 1.99
CA PHE A 327 -24.73 -31.08 1.36
C PHE A 327 -25.77 -30.58 2.37
N VAL A 328 -25.71 -31.00 3.63
CA VAL A 328 -26.69 -30.63 4.66
C VAL A 328 -26.40 -29.22 5.14
N ALA A 329 -27.31 -28.28 4.88
CA ALA A 329 -27.18 -26.91 5.35
C ALA A 329 -27.30 -26.86 6.88
N VAL A 330 -26.30 -26.29 7.55
CA VAL A 330 -26.33 -26.04 8.99
C VAL A 330 -26.94 -24.66 9.23
N ALA A 331 -28.04 -24.61 9.97
CA ALA A 331 -28.58 -23.34 10.44
C ALA A 331 -27.56 -22.70 11.42
N PRO A 332 -27.26 -21.40 11.32
CA PRO A 332 -26.39 -20.74 12.29
C PRO A 332 -26.98 -20.92 13.69
N ALA A 333 -26.16 -21.30 14.66
CA ALA A 333 -26.57 -21.38 16.06
C ALA A 333 -27.07 -19.99 16.48
N VAL A 334 -28.39 -19.83 16.63
CA VAL A 334 -28.99 -18.64 17.21
C VAL A 334 -28.95 -18.85 18.71
N ASP A 335 -28.02 -18.19 19.40
CA ASP A 335 -28.13 -17.99 20.84
C ASP A 335 -29.40 -17.17 21.08
N THR A 336 -30.46 -17.86 21.50
CA THR A 336 -31.70 -17.24 21.96
C THR A 336 -31.37 -16.41 23.20
N VAL A 337 -31.27 -15.10 23.02
CA VAL A 337 -31.53 -14.15 24.11
C VAL A 337 -32.97 -14.42 24.56
N PRO A 338 -33.24 -14.74 25.83
CA PRO A 338 -34.61 -14.96 26.30
C PRO A 338 -35.43 -13.69 26.04
N LEU A 339 -36.44 -13.82 25.19
CA LEU A 339 -37.51 -12.83 25.10
C LEU A 339 -38.40 -13.07 26.32
N GLU A 340 -38.48 -12.12 27.24
CA GLU A 340 -39.45 -12.19 28.32
C GLU A 340 -40.88 -12.26 27.74
N PRO A 341 -41.80 -13.05 28.32
CA PRO A 341 -43.12 -13.27 27.74
C PRO A 341 -43.98 -12.02 27.91
N GLN A 342 -44.52 -11.51 26.81
CA GLN A 342 -45.61 -10.54 26.87
C GLN A 342 -46.91 -11.31 27.14
N THR A 343 -47.50 -11.01 28.29
CA THR A 343 -48.79 -11.50 28.76
C THR A 343 -49.88 -11.28 27.71
N GLU A 344 -50.62 -12.35 27.42
CA GLU A 344 -51.84 -12.35 26.64
C GLU A 344 -52.88 -11.41 27.27
N ALA A 345 -53.49 -10.57 26.45
CA ALA A 345 -54.70 -9.84 26.79
C ALA A 345 -55.78 -10.16 25.74
N GLU A 346 -56.85 -10.77 26.23
CA GLU A 346 -58.07 -11.17 25.54
C GLU A 346 -58.77 -10.01 24.78
N PRO A 347 -59.60 -10.32 23.77
CA PRO A 347 -60.25 -9.33 22.93
C PRO A 347 -61.61 -8.90 23.53
N SER A 348 -61.86 -7.60 23.62
CA SER A 348 -63.21 -7.07 23.71
C SER A 348 -63.49 -6.07 22.60
N SER A 349 -64.48 -6.45 21.79
CA SER A 349 -65.23 -5.65 20.83
C SER A 349 -65.70 -4.33 21.44
N HIS A 350 -65.73 -3.23 20.66
CA HIS A 350 -66.93 -2.41 20.47
C HIS A 350 -66.74 -1.45 19.28
N THR A 351 -67.65 -1.61 18.33
CA THR A 351 -67.92 -0.76 17.16
C THR A 351 -68.43 0.61 17.59
N SER A 352 -67.97 1.69 16.95
CA SER A 352 -68.87 2.78 16.54
C SER A 352 -68.29 3.60 15.39
N LEU A 353 -69.13 3.75 14.37
CA LEU A 353 -68.97 4.61 13.20
C LEU A 353 -69.18 6.08 13.59
N ALA A 354 -68.35 6.98 13.05
CA ALA A 354 -68.75 8.38 12.91
C ALA A 354 -68.11 9.01 11.66
N ALA A 355 -69.03 9.58 10.88
CA ALA A 355 -68.97 10.23 9.58
C ALA A 355 -67.79 11.17 9.26
N SER A 356 -67.49 11.19 7.96
CA SER A 356 -66.67 12.15 7.23
C SER A 356 -67.30 13.54 7.10
N GLU A 357 -66.50 14.60 7.26
CA GLU A 357 -66.76 15.93 6.67
C GLU A 357 -65.60 16.37 5.75
N PRO A 358 -65.88 17.07 4.63
CA PRO A 358 -64.86 17.48 3.66
C PRO A 358 -64.32 18.90 3.95
N ARG A 359 -63.00 19.10 3.99
CA ARG A 359 -62.38 20.44 3.97
C ARG A 359 -61.45 20.64 2.77
N ARG A 360 -61.72 21.75 2.07
CA ARG A 360 -61.10 22.32 0.86
C ARG A 360 -59.65 22.83 1.08
N PRO A 361 -58.89 23.14 0.00
CA PRO A 361 -57.43 23.21 0.02
C PRO A 361 -56.89 24.62 0.28
N GLY A 362 -55.77 24.72 1.02
CA GLY A 362 -54.99 25.95 1.08
C GLY A 362 -53.99 26.00 2.22
N GLY A 363 -52.70 26.20 1.88
CA GLY A 363 -51.67 26.61 2.84
C GLY A 363 -50.46 25.68 2.87
N LYS A 364 -49.37 26.07 2.21
CA LYS A 364 -48.04 25.45 2.30
C LYS A 364 -47.54 25.49 3.75
N ARG A 365 -47.84 24.44 4.53
CA ARG A 365 -47.27 24.25 5.86
C ARG A 365 -45.94 23.49 5.77
N LYS A 366 -44.90 24.19 6.22
CA LYS A 366 -43.60 23.68 6.68
C LYS A 366 -43.84 22.38 7.46
N ARG A 367 -43.36 21.26 6.92
CA ARG A 367 -43.51 19.91 7.52
C ARG A 367 -42.88 19.94 8.92
N LYS A 368 -43.73 20.03 9.94
CA LYS A 368 -43.39 19.85 11.35
C LYS A 368 -42.95 18.40 11.51
N ARG A 369 -41.80 18.16 12.15
CA ARG A 369 -41.40 16.82 12.57
C ARG A 369 -42.44 16.37 13.59
N GLU A 370 -43.20 15.35 13.24
CA GLU A 370 -44.04 14.62 14.19
C GLU A 370 -43.26 13.43 14.74
N GLY A 371 -43.36 13.31 16.07
CA GLY A 371 -43.30 12.10 16.89
C GLY A 371 -42.34 11.00 16.48
N ASP A 372 -41.22 10.93 17.20
CA ASP A 372 -40.44 9.72 17.37
C ASP A 372 -41.31 8.72 18.15
N GLY A 373 -41.70 7.63 17.50
CA GLY A 373 -42.57 6.58 18.06
C GLY A 373 -42.00 5.21 17.73
N ASN A 374 -41.41 4.60 18.76
CA ASN A 374 -40.99 3.21 18.99
C ASN A 374 -39.90 2.56 18.12
N ASP A 375 -38.85 2.09 18.84
CA ASP A 375 -37.74 1.21 18.44
C ASP A 375 -36.74 1.69 17.38
N GLY A 376 -36.27 2.93 17.53
CA GLY A 376 -35.22 3.51 16.71
C GLY A 376 -33.80 2.99 17.01
N ARG A 377 -33.53 1.68 16.95
CA ARG A 377 -32.12 1.21 16.90
C ARG A 377 -31.44 1.88 15.71
N PRO A 378 -30.35 2.65 15.89
CA PRO A 378 -29.70 3.35 14.78
C PRO A 378 -29.29 2.33 13.72
N ALA A 379 -29.76 2.53 12.48
CA ALA A 379 -29.47 1.63 11.37
C ALA A 379 -27.96 1.34 11.33
N LYS A 380 -27.56 0.08 11.47
CA LYS A 380 -26.14 -0.32 11.46
C LYS A 380 -25.67 -0.45 10.01
N LYS A 381 -24.36 -0.27 9.79
CA LYS A 381 -23.74 -0.56 8.51
C LYS A 381 -23.76 -2.07 8.30
N VAL A 382 -24.35 -2.52 7.20
CA VAL A 382 -24.35 -3.94 6.84
C VAL A 382 -22.94 -4.33 6.40
N LEU A 383 -22.39 -5.36 7.06
CA LEU A 383 -21.05 -5.91 6.85
C LEU A 383 -21.13 -7.44 6.80
N GLY A 384 -20.15 -8.08 6.17
CA GLY A 384 -20.05 -9.54 6.13
C GLY A 384 -21.30 -10.20 5.56
N ASP A 385 -21.75 -11.24 6.25
CA ASP A 385 -22.91 -12.06 5.89
C ASP A 385 -24.25 -11.33 5.88
N GLY A 386 -24.35 -10.17 6.54
CA GLY A 386 -25.53 -9.31 6.38
C GLY A 386 -25.72 -8.78 4.95
N THR A 387 -24.69 -8.87 4.09
CA THR A 387 -24.76 -8.51 2.67
C THR A 387 -25.36 -9.64 1.82
N ARG A 388 -25.48 -10.86 2.36
CA ARG A 388 -26.05 -12.01 1.67
C ARG A 388 -27.58 -12.02 1.79
N SER A 389 -28.23 -12.81 0.93
CA SER A 389 -29.63 -13.14 1.13
C SER A 389 -29.75 -14.03 2.38
N PRO A 390 -30.75 -13.81 3.26
CA PRO A 390 -30.96 -14.66 4.43
C PRO A 390 -31.27 -16.13 4.06
N LEU A 391 -31.68 -16.38 2.81
CA LEU A 391 -32.00 -17.71 2.29
C LEU A 391 -30.77 -18.51 1.82
N THR A 392 -29.59 -17.89 1.73
CA THR A 392 -28.39 -18.59 1.24
C THR A 392 -27.67 -19.27 2.41
N PRO A 393 -27.53 -20.61 2.41
CA PRO A 393 -26.81 -21.31 3.47
C PRO A 393 -25.36 -20.85 3.51
N VAL A 394 -24.83 -20.68 4.72
CA VAL A 394 -23.46 -20.20 4.98
C VAL A 394 -22.54 -21.36 5.37
N SER A 395 -23.11 -22.41 5.95
CA SER A 395 -22.38 -23.59 6.41
C SER A 395 -23.06 -24.87 5.96
N TRP A 396 -22.27 -25.88 5.59
CA TRP A 396 -22.73 -27.21 5.18
C TRP A 396 -21.97 -28.26 5.99
N ALA A 397 -22.66 -29.27 6.47
CA ALA A 397 -22.08 -30.41 7.18
C ALA A 397 -22.26 -31.71 6.39
N SER A 398 -21.35 -32.65 6.61
CA SER A 398 -21.48 -34.04 6.19
C SER A 398 -21.78 -34.92 7.38
N SER A 399 -22.77 -35.79 7.25
CA SER A 399 -23.11 -36.79 8.28
C SER A 399 -22.14 -37.97 8.31
N LYS A 400 -21.37 -38.21 7.24
CA LYS A 400 -20.46 -39.35 7.14
C LYS A 400 -19.03 -39.03 7.54
N THR A 401 -18.53 -37.87 7.14
CA THR A 401 -17.13 -37.46 7.37
C THR A 401 -17.00 -36.50 8.55
N GLU A 402 -18.11 -36.07 9.14
CA GLU A 402 -18.18 -35.04 10.20
C GLU A 402 -17.51 -33.70 9.82
N ILE A 403 -17.25 -33.49 8.52
CA ILE A 403 -16.65 -32.26 8.00
C ILE A 403 -17.75 -31.20 7.89
N VAL A 404 -17.45 -30.01 8.40
CA VAL A 404 -18.25 -28.79 8.27
C VAL A 404 -17.49 -27.78 7.42
N ILE A 405 -18.12 -27.34 6.33
CA ILE A 405 -17.64 -26.29 5.44
C ILE A 405 -18.39 -25.00 5.79
N SER A 406 -17.67 -23.95 6.18
CA SER A 406 -18.22 -22.63 6.48
C SER A 406 -17.66 -21.58 5.54
N ASP A 407 -18.53 -20.83 4.86
CA ASP A 407 -18.12 -19.75 3.96
C ASP A 407 -18.01 -18.42 4.71
N LEU A 408 -16.79 -18.04 5.10
CA LEU A 408 -16.46 -16.82 5.84
C LEU A 408 -16.16 -15.60 4.94
N THR A 409 -16.79 -15.52 3.75
CA THR A 409 -16.58 -14.36 2.86
C THR A 409 -16.93 -13.04 3.56
N MET A 410 -15.97 -12.10 3.60
CA MET A 410 -16.08 -10.76 4.22
C MET A 410 -16.17 -10.76 5.75
N GLU A 411 -15.89 -11.88 6.41
CA GLU A 411 -15.78 -11.97 7.88
C GLU A 411 -14.39 -11.61 8.40
N ILE A 412 -13.36 -11.88 7.59
CA ILE A 412 -11.96 -11.59 7.89
C ILE A 412 -11.45 -10.55 6.88
N VAL A 413 -10.81 -9.51 7.40
CA VAL A 413 -10.17 -8.45 6.63
C VAL A 413 -8.69 -8.77 6.49
N ARG A 414 -8.14 -8.73 5.28
CA ARG A 414 -6.71 -9.01 4.98
C ARG A 414 -6.06 -7.77 4.37
N TYR A 415 -5.05 -7.22 5.05
CA TYR A 415 -4.24 -6.12 4.53
C TYR A 415 -2.82 -6.57 4.27
N ARG A 416 -2.29 -6.25 3.09
CA ARG A 416 -0.92 -6.59 2.71
C ARG A 416 -0.04 -5.36 2.77
N LEU A 417 0.97 -5.39 3.64
CA LEU A 417 2.04 -4.41 3.73
C LEU A 417 3.28 -4.97 3.03
N ILE A 418 3.85 -4.22 2.10
CA ILE A 418 4.95 -4.62 1.23
C ILE A 418 6.09 -3.63 1.41
N GLY A 419 7.29 -4.15 1.61
CA GLY A 419 8.54 -3.40 1.64
C GLY A 419 9.31 -3.59 2.95
N PRO A 420 10.60 -3.22 2.97
CA PRO A 420 11.51 -3.52 4.07
C PRO A 420 11.10 -2.85 5.37
N LEU A 421 10.50 -1.65 5.34
CA LEU A 421 10.08 -0.92 6.55
C LEU A 421 8.67 -1.33 7.04
N SER A 422 8.10 -2.41 6.51
CA SER A 422 6.75 -2.84 6.88
C SER A 422 6.67 -3.33 8.34
N HIS A 423 7.67 -4.06 8.83
CA HIS A 423 7.72 -4.48 10.24
C HIS A 423 7.86 -3.28 11.19
N SER A 424 8.72 -2.29 10.88
CA SER A 424 8.90 -1.11 11.72
C SER A 424 7.63 -0.25 11.78
N VAL A 425 6.89 -0.17 10.67
CA VAL A 425 5.57 0.47 10.65
C VAL A 425 4.57 -0.29 11.54
N LEU A 426 4.59 -1.61 11.53
CA LEU A 426 3.70 -2.43 12.36
C LEU A 426 4.03 -2.29 13.85
N THR A 427 5.29 -2.42 14.25
CA THR A 427 5.72 -2.33 15.65
C THR A 427 5.53 -0.94 16.26
N GLU A 428 5.63 0.13 15.46
CA GLU A 428 5.35 1.49 15.91
C GLU A 428 3.85 1.82 16.00
N THR A 429 2.97 1.05 15.36
CA THR A 429 1.53 1.35 15.28
C THR A 429 0.70 0.46 16.16
N LEU A 430 1.00 -0.83 16.18
CA LEU A 430 0.34 -1.83 17.00
C LEU A 430 1.09 -1.95 18.32
N LEU A 431 0.35 -1.91 19.43
CA LEU A 431 0.89 -2.20 20.74
C LEU A 431 0.24 -3.50 21.24
N PRO A 432 1.04 -4.49 21.68
CA PRO A 432 0.51 -5.65 22.37
C PRO A 432 -0.36 -5.23 23.55
N ALA A 433 -1.46 -5.96 23.76
CA ALA A 433 -2.34 -5.71 24.88
C ALA A 433 -1.62 -5.95 26.22
N THR A 434 -1.66 -5.00 27.14
CA THR A 434 -1.19 -5.21 28.52
C THR A 434 -2.23 -6.03 29.30
N GLY A 435 -1.77 -6.80 30.28
CA GLY A 435 -2.66 -7.41 31.28
C GLY A 435 -3.56 -6.36 31.93
N VAL A 436 -4.80 -6.74 32.23
CA VAL A 436 -5.71 -5.92 33.02
C VAL A 436 -5.54 -6.36 34.46
N GLU A 437 -5.16 -5.44 35.37
CA GLU A 437 -5.31 -5.70 36.80
C GLU A 437 -6.80 -5.87 37.08
N VAL A 438 -7.19 -7.09 37.46
CA VAL A 438 -8.58 -7.47 37.64
C VAL A 438 -9.07 -6.85 38.94
N ASP A 439 -9.65 -5.67 38.85
CA ASP A 439 -10.46 -5.10 39.93
C ASP A 439 -11.79 -5.88 39.99
N ASP A 440 -12.32 -6.18 41.19
CA ASP A 440 -13.50 -7.07 41.37
C ASP A 440 -14.75 -6.61 40.59
N LYS A 441 -14.81 -5.33 40.20
CA LYS A 441 -15.88 -4.74 39.36
C LYS A 441 -15.79 -5.12 37.88
N MET A 442 -14.66 -5.62 37.39
CA MET A 442 -14.45 -6.05 35.99
C MET A 442 -14.70 -7.53 35.75
N ALA A 443 -14.81 -8.34 36.82
CA ALA A 443 -14.98 -9.79 36.74
C ALA A 443 -16.31 -10.24 36.09
N ALA A 444 -17.33 -9.35 36.08
CA ALA A 444 -18.64 -9.56 35.46
C ALA A 444 -18.82 -8.81 34.11
N SER A 445 -17.73 -8.49 33.41
CA SER A 445 -17.80 -7.73 32.16
C SER A 445 -18.09 -8.64 30.95
N PRO A 446 -18.87 -8.18 29.95
CA PRO A 446 -19.23 -8.97 28.76
C PRO A 446 -18.07 -9.06 27.74
N PHE A 447 -16.82 -8.90 28.17
CA PHE A 447 -15.65 -8.81 27.30
C PHE A 447 -14.82 -10.10 27.38
N TRP A 448 -14.34 -10.55 26.22
CA TRP A 448 -13.57 -11.80 26.12
C TRP A 448 -12.16 -11.71 26.74
N TRP A 449 -11.53 -10.53 26.74
CA TRP A 449 -10.12 -10.40 27.16
C TRP A 449 -9.88 -10.62 28.66
N PRO A 450 -10.71 -10.09 29.59
CA PRO A 450 -10.58 -10.40 31.01
C PRO A 450 -10.66 -11.91 31.32
N GLU A 451 -11.49 -12.67 30.62
CA GLU A 451 -11.59 -14.13 30.78
C GLU A 451 -10.28 -14.82 30.37
N VAL A 452 -9.70 -14.39 29.24
CA VAL A 452 -8.39 -14.89 28.79
C VAL A 452 -7.27 -14.53 29.77
N CYS A 453 -7.34 -13.37 30.40
CA CYS A 453 -6.36 -12.95 31.40
C CYS A 453 -6.39 -13.80 32.68
N LYS A 454 -7.51 -14.46 33.01
CA LYS A 454 -7.61 -15.36 34.17
C LYS A 454 -6.76 -16.61 34.01
N ASN A 455 -6.50 -17.04 32.78
CA ASN A 455 -5.69 -18.22 32.49
C ASN A 455 -4.21 -17.83 32.40
N GLU A 456 -3.40 -18.31 33.33
CA GLU A 456 -1.95 -18.02 33.37
C GLU A 456 -1.22 -18.51 32.11
N GLU A 457 -1.61 -19.65 31.55
CA GLU A 457 -1.04 -20.19 30.31
C GLU A 457 -1.24 -19.27 29.10
N HIS A 458 -2.43 -18.66 28.97
CA HIS A 458 -2.69 -17.73 27.88
C HIS A 458 -1.93 -16.42 28.05
N MET A 459 -1.75 -15.96 29.29
CA MET A 459 -0.97 -14.76 29.59
C MET A 459 0.53 -14.95 29.35
N THR A 460 1.10 -16.08 29.77
CA THR A 460 2.51 -16.42 29.48
C THR A 460 2.75 -16.58 27.99
N LEU A 461 1.81 -17.19 27.25
CA LEU A 461 1.85 -17.26 25.80
C LEU A 461 1.82 -15.86 25.17
N HIS A 462 0.91 -15.00 25.62
CA HIS A 462 0.76 -13.64 25.11
C HIS A 462 2.01 -12.78 25.40
N GLN A 463 2.66 -12.95 26.55
CA GLN A 463 3.95 -12.32 26.85
C GLN A 463 5.02 -12.76 25.85
N ARG A 464 5.17 -14.07 25.59
CA ARG A 464 6.11 -14.57 24.58
C ARG A 464 5.81 -14.04 23.17
N GLN A 465 4.54 -13.92 22.81
CA GLN A 465 4.12 -13.32 21.53
C GLN A 465 4.50 -11.84 21.46
N ALA A 466 4.30 -11.09 22.54
CA ALA A 466 4.68 -9.69 22.65
C ALA A 466 6.21 -9.52 22.56
N ASP A 467 6.99 -10.37 23.24
CA ASP A 467 8.45 -10.36 23.19
C ASP A 467 8.97 -10.56 21.76
N ILE A 468 8.45 -11.57 21.05
CA ILE A 468 8.80 -11.78 19.63
C ILE A 468 8.40 -10.57 18.79
N PHE A 469 7.21 -10.00 19.02
CA PHE A 469 6.77 -8.82 18.30
C PHE A 469 7.67 -7.60 18.55
N HIS A 470 8.21 -7.45 19.77
CA HIS A 470 9.20 -6.42 20.09
C HIS A 470 10.56 -6.69 19.44
N LEU A 471 11.01 -7.94 19.39
CA LEU A 471 12.23 -8.33 18.67
C LEU A 471 12.16 -7.98 17.18
N LEU A 472 10.97 -8.04 16.56
CA LEU A 472 10.77 -7.61 15.17
C LEU A 472 11.11 -6.14 14.92
N ARG A 473 11.17 -5.28 15.95
CA ARG A 473 11.59 -3.87 15.81
C ARG A 473 13.08 -3.76 15.46
N GLY A 474 13.91 -4.68 15.95
CA GLY A 474 15.36 -4.68 15.72
C GLY A 474 15.79 -5.30 14.39
N VAL A 475 14.91 -6.04 13.72
CA VAL A 475 15.19 -6.64 12.40
C VAL A 475 15.34 -5.54 11.37
N TYR A 476 16.41 -5.58 10.56
CA TYR A 476 16.67 -4.52 9.56
C TYR A 476 15.77 -4.64 8.33
N SER A 477 15.53 -5.86 7.86
CA SER A 477 14.75 -6.13 6.66
C SER A 477 13.77 -7.28 6.85
N THR A 478 12.55 -7.13 6.34
CA THR A 478 11.55 -8.22 6.31
C THR A 478 11.99 -9.42 5.50
N SER A 479 13.01 -9.30 4.64
CA SER A 479 13.47 -10.43 3.82
C SER A 479 14.29 -11.47 4.57
N GLU A 480 14.77 -11.15 5.77
CA GLU A 480 15.58 -12.05 6.61
C GLU A 480 14.73 -13.14 7.25
N LEU A 481 13.45 -12.86 7.51
CA LEU A 481 12.56 -13.82 8.15
C LEU A 481 12.16 -14.96 7.20
N PRO A 482 12.06 -16.20 7.71
CA PRO A 482 11.56 -17.31 6.92
C PRO A 482 10.15 -17.03 6.38
N ALA A 483 9.95 -17.40 5.12
CA ALA A 483 8.69 -17.23 4.42
C ALA A 483 7.51 -17.92 5.13
N GLY A 484 6.37 -17.23 5.14
CA GLY A 484 5.09 -17.79 5.56
C GLY A 484 4.88 -17.85 7.07
N CYS A 485 5.84 -17.38 7.89
CA CYS A 485 5.72 -17.42 9.35
C CYS A 485 4.46 -16.69 9.85
N VAL A 486 3.80 -17.31 10.83
CA VAL A 486 2.56 -16.80 11.42
C VAL A 486 2.80 -16.40 12.88
N LEU A 487 2.31 -15.23 13.26
CA LEU A 487 2.33 -14.72 14.63
C LEU A 487 0.93 -14.27 15.03
N GLY A 488 0.40 -14.92 16.07
CA GLY A 488 -0.78 -14.45 16.78
C GLY A 488 -0.39 -13.34 17.76
N LEU A 489 -1.24 -12.32 17.85
CA LEU A 489 -1.04 -11.23 18.80
C LEU A 489 -2.40 -10.65 19.17
N THR A 490 -2.59 -10.30 20.44
CA THR A 490 -3.70 -9.43 20.84
C THR A 490 -3.19 -8.01 20.97
N VAL A 491 -3.80 -7.07 20.25
CA VAL A 491 -3.35 -5.68 20.18
C VAL A 491 -4.40 -4.72 20.69
N ASP A 492 -3.92 -3.56 21.14
CA ASP A 492 -4.75 -2.43 21.45
C ASP A 492 -5.25 -1.73 20.20
N ASP A 493 -6.40 -1.07 20.33
CA ASP A 493 -6.95 -0.23 19.28
C ASP A 493 -5.89 0.78 18.78
N PRO A 494 -5.37 0.62 17.55
CA PRO A 494 -4.28 1.45 17.04
C PRO A 494 -4.73 2.89 16.78
N ARG A 495 -6.04 3.18 16.88
CA ARG A 495 -6.53 4.55 16.87
C ARG A 495 -6.03 5.31 18.10
N LEU A 496 -5.74 4.66 19.23
CA LEU A 496 -5.26 5.31 20.45
C LEU A 496 -3.81 5.81 20.32
N THR A 497 -2.99 5.13 19.52
CA THR A 497 -1.54 5.37 19.36
C THR A 497 -1.18 6.36 18.25
N LEU A 498 -2.18 7.07 17.70
CA LEU A 498 -2.01 7.99 16.56
C LEU A 498 -1.02 9.13 16.88
N PRO A 499 0.13 9.24 16.19
CA PRO A 499 1.09 10.31 16.43
C PRO A 499 0.54 11.66 15.98
N LYS A 500 0.89 12.75 16.68
CA LYS A 500 0.46 14.11 16.31
C LYS A 500 1.13 14.64 15.05
N LYS A 501 2.41 14.31 14.85
CA LYS A 501 3.25 14.80 13.75
C LYS A 501 3.40 13.72 12.67
N ARG A 502 3.72 14.17 11.46
CA ARG A 502 4.04 13.27 10.34
C ARG A 502 5.46 12.79 10.51
N GLY A 503 5.67 11.47 10.47
CA GLY A 503 6.98 10.86 10.36
C GLY A 503 7.00 9.89 9.18
N LYS A 504 8.15 9.79 8.51
CA LYS A 504 8.47 8.54 7.81
C LYS A 504 9.11 7.66 8.88
N VAL A 505 8.64 6.43 9.03
CA VAL A 505 9.30 5.47 9.93
C VAL A 505 10.72 5.28 9.44
N THR A 506 11.66 5.32 10.38
CA THR A 506 13.08 5.02 10.18
C THR A 506 13.42 3.82 11.04
N PRO A 507 14.24 2.88 10.53
CA PRO A 507 14.71 1.78 11.37
C PRO A 507 15.52 2.36 12.53
N ASP A 508 15.35 1.76 13.70
CA ASP A 508 16.06 2.17 14.92
C ASP A 508 17.43 1.48 14.90
N LEU A 509 18.48 2.23 14.57
CA LEU A 509 19.85 1.70 14.44
C LEU A 509 20.73 2.03 15.65
N GLN A 510 20.19 2.76 16.64
CA GLN A 510 20.88 3.11 17.87
C GLN A 510 19.96 2.67 19.01
N GLY A 511 20.35 1.59 19.71
CA GLY A 511 19.71 1.22 20.96
C GLY A 511 19.73 2.41 21.92
N ASP A 512 18.63 2.61 22.64
CA ASP A 512 18.46 3.68 23.62
C ASP A 512 19.65 3.71 24.60
N GLN A 513 20.60 4.62 24.40
CA GLN A 513 21.38 5.19 25.50
C GLN A 513 20.55 6.36 26.06
N ASP A 514 19.43 6.02 26.69
CA ASP A 514 18.72 6.96 27.54
C ASP A 514 19.45 7.02 28.90
N GLU A 515 20.41 7.93 29.01
CA GLU A 515 20.94 8.39 30.30
C GLU A 515 19.79 9.04 31.11
N PRO A 516 19.43 8.51 32.30
CA PRO A 516 18.30 9.02 33.06
C PRO A 516 18.71 10.30 33.79
N GLY A 517 18.63 11.45 33.12
CA GLY A 517 18.81 12.74 33.79
C GLY A 517 19.31 13.88 32.93
N SER A 518 18.56 14.31 31.92
CA SER A 518 18.74 15.67 31.41
C SER A 518 17.42 16.36 31.08
N ASN A 519 17.22 17.51 31.71
CA ASN A 519 16.04 18.38 31.65
C ASN A 519 15.57 18.67 30.20
N PRO A 520 14.23 18.78 29.96
CA PRO A 520 13.69 19.14 28.65
C PRO A 520 13.79 20.65 28.45
N GLY A 521 14.98 21.15 28.16
CA GLY A 521 15.27 22.59 28.18
C GLY A 521 16.29 23.11 27.18
N ARG A 522 16.67 22.38 26.12
CA ARG A 522 17.43 22.97 25.00
C ARG A 522 17.44 22.05 23.78
N ALA A 523 16.54 22.30 22.83
CA ALA A 523 16.62 21.67 21.51
C ALA A 523 17.74 22.34 20.71
N HIS A 524 18.93 21.75 20.70
CA HIS A 524 19.93 22.07 19.67
C HIS A 524 19.41 21.58 18.32
N ILE A 525 19.24 22.55 17.41
CA ILE A 525 18.84 22.31 16.03
C ILE A 525 20.04 21.74 15.28
N SER A 526 20.13 20.41 15.18
CA SER A 526 20.98 19.76 14.19
C SER A 526 20.16 19.55 12.91
N HIS A 527 20.51 20.31 11.88
CA HIS A 527 20.02 20.09 10.52
C HIS A 527 20.71 18.85 9.94
N PRO A 528 19.98 17.85 9.41
CA PRO A 528 20.62 16.79 8.64
C PRO A 528 21.06 17.36 7.29
N SER A 529 22.37 17.55 7.15
CA SER A 529 23.05 17.81 5.89
C SER A 529 22.82 16.62 4.95
N SER A 530 22.11 16.88 3.85
CA SER A 530 21.96 15.95 2.73
C SER A 530 23.07 16.20 1.70
N HIS A 531 24.02 15.29 1.58
CA HIS A 531 24.87 14.93 0.42
C HIS A 531 26.00 14.05 1.01
N ALA A 532 26.35 12.87 0.54
CA ALA A 532 26.47 12.45 -0.85
C ALA A 532 26.34 10.92 -1.02
N GLU A 533 25.59 10.49 -2.05
CA GLU A 533 25.93 9.31 -2.83
C GLU A 533 26.85 9.81 -3.96
N HIS A 534 28.13 9.43 -3.93
CA HIS A 534 28.99 9.45 -5.10
C HIS A 534 29.59 8.06 -5.27
N ILE A 535 29.05 7.34 -6.26
CA ILE A 535 29.60 6.10 -6.79
C ILE A 535 30.96 6.45 -7.41
N HIS A 536 32.05 5.95 -6.84
CA HIS A 536 33.34 5.90 -7.52
C HIS A 536 33.50 4.53 -8.18
N ARG A 537 33.67 4.55 -9.50
CA ARG A 537 34.22 3.45 -10.30
C ARG A 537 35.70 3.28 -9.95
N LEU A 538 36.13 2.03 -9.86
CA LEU A 538 37.53 1.56 -9.72
C LEU A 538 38.44 2.09 -10.84
N PRO A 539 39.76 2.07 -10.62
CA PRO A 539 40.53 1.05 -11.34
C PRO A 539 41.48 0.25 -10.42
N ALA A 540 41.75 -0.97 -10.88
CA ALA A 540 42.69 -1.93 -10.31
C ALA A 540 44.15 -1.54 -10.62
N SER A 541 45.04 -1.68 -9.63
CA SER A 541 46.37 -2.30 -9.74
C SER A 541 47.22 -2.00 -8.50
N ALA A 542 48.05 -2.99 -8.14
CA ALA A 542 49.29 -2.91 -7.36
C ALA A 542 49.28 -3.34 -5.86
N SER A 543 49.81 -4.56 -5.71
CA SER A 543 50.82 -5.04 -4.74
C SER A 543 50.60 -4.95 -3.23
N LEU A 544 50.55 -6.16 -2.65
CA LEU A 544 50.81 -6.51 -1.26
C LEU A 544 52.18 -6.03 -0.78
N THR A 545 52.22 -5.35 0.37
CA THR A 545 53.36 -5.41 1.29
C THR A 545 52.84 -5.38 2.72
N SER A 546 53.24 -6.43 3.43
CA SER A 546 53.07 -6.69 4.86
C SER A 546 53.77 -5.62 5.70
N VAL A 547 53.07 -5.07 6.70
CA VAL A 547 53.72 -4.41 7.85
C VAL A 547 52.99 -4.84 9.11
N SER A 548 53.67 -5.70 9.86
CA SER A 548 53.30 -6.16 11.20
C SER A 548 53.42 -4.99 12.19
N PHE A 549 52.35 -4.69 12.93
CA PHE A 549 52.41 -3.84 14.12
C PHE A 549 52.13 -4.67 15.37
N ILE A 550 53.09 -4.61 16.28
CA ILE A 550 53.17 -5.30 17.57
C ILE A 550 52.14 -4.68 18.52
N PHE A 551 51.23 -5.51 19.06
CA PHE A 551 50.35 -5.13 20.17
C PHE A 551 51.02 -5.50 21.50
N ALA A 552 51.18 -4.52 22.38
CA ALA A 552 51.46 -4.75 23.80
C ALA A 552 50.11 -4.95 24.56
N PRO A 553 50.03 -5.84 25.55
CA PRO A 553 48.80 -6.08 26.30
C PRO A 553 48.66 -5.03 27.41
N MET A 554 47.50 -4.38 27.45
CA MET A 554 47.12 -3.47 28.54
C MET A 554 45.97 -4.15 29.29
N GLU A 555 46.22 -4.48 30.57
CA GLU A 555 45.31 -5.14 31.48
C GLU A 555 44.05 -4.29 31.70
N TRP A 556 42.88 -4.93 31.56
CA TRP A 556 41.59 -4.34 31.92
C TRP A 556 41.12 -4.95 33.23
N THR A 557 41.10 -4.13 34.28
CA THR A 557 40.48 -4.41 35.56
C THR A 557 38.97 -4.48 35.39
N GLU A 558 38.37 -5.57 35.88
CA GLU A 558 36.92 -5.80 35.91
C GLU A 558 36.19 -4.69 36.66
N MET A 559 35.25 -4.02 35.99
CA MET A 559 34.12 -3.34 36.63
C MET A 559 32.84 -3.95 36.07
N THR A 560 32.25 -4.83 36.88
CA THR A 560 30.95 -5.47 36.70
C THR A 560 29.83 -4.43 36.82
N GLY A 561 29.09 -4.23 35.73
CA GLY A 561 27.91 -3.36 35.75
C GLY A 561 27.44 -2.85 34.38
N MET A 562 27.34 -3.72 33.36
CA MET A 562 26.69 -3.39 32.09
C MET A 562 25.80 -4.56 31.65
N THR A 563 24.50 -4.30 31.47
CA THR A 563 23.58 -5.21 30.79
C THR A 563 24.07 -5.41 29.35
N LEU A 564 24.45 -6.65 29.04
CA LEU A 564 25.12 -7.01 27.79
C LEU A 564 24.20 -6.87 26.56
N PRO A 565 24.57 -6.08 25.53
CA PRO A 565 23.82 -5.97 24.27
C PRO A 565 23.81 -7.24 23.39
N GLY A 566 24.36 -8.37 23.86
CA GLY A 566 24.47 -9.62 23.10
C GLY A 566 23.21 -10.51 23.10
N ILE A 567 22.35 -10.42 24.12
CA ILE A 567 21.23 -11.36 24.31
C ILE A 567 20.14 -11.16 23.24
N ASP A 568 19.85 -9.91 22.88
CA ASP A 568 18.82 -9.59 21.88
C ASP A 568 19.27 -9.90 20.46
N GLU A 569 20.57 -9.76 20.16
CA GLU A 569 21.13 -10.18 18.86
C GLU A 569 21.05 -11.70 18.68
N GLU A 570 21.37 -12.48 19.71
CA GLU A 570 21.30 -13.94 19.64
C GLU A 570 19.86 -14.43 19.45
N ARG A 571 18.91 -13.84 20.18
CA ARG A 571 17.48 -14.10 20.00
C ARG A 571 16.99 -13.72 18.60
N MET A 572 17.49 -12.62 18.04
CA MET A 572 17.17 -12.19 16.67
C MET A 572 17.76 -13.14 15.61
N ARG A 573 18.99 -13.61 15.81
CA ARG A 573 19.62 -14.64 14.96
C ARG A 573 18.82 -15.94 15.01
N HIS A 574 18.39 -16.36 16.21
CA HIS A 574 17.54 -17.54 16.39
C HIS A 574 16.21 -17.40 15.66
N LEU A 575 15.54 -16.26 15.80
CA LEU A 575 14.30 -15.93 15.10
C LEU A 575 14.45 -15.98 13.58
N THR A 576 15.57 -15.47 13.06
CA THR A 576 15.88 -15.45 11.62
C THR A 576 16.14 -16.86 11.09
N MET A 577 16.83 -17.70 11.86
CA MET A 577 17.19 -19.06 11.45
C MET A 577 16.04 -20.06 11.58
N ARG A 578 15.37 -20.09 12.73
CA ARG A 578 14.32 -21.07 13.04
C ARG A 578 12.90 -20.57 12.72
N GLY A 579 12.73 -19.27 12.55
CA GLY A 579 11.44 -18.64 12.38
C GLY A 579 10.64 -18.54 13.68
N ILE A 580 9.40 -18.07 13.55
CA ILE A 580 8.49 -17.91 14.68
C ILE A 580 8.04 -19.30 15.19
N PRO A 581 8.11 -19.60 16.50
CA PRO A 581 7.66 -20.89 17.04
C PRO A 581 6.17 -21.15 16.81
N ALA A 582 5.79 -22.42 16.67
CA ALA A 582 4.40 -22.82 16.36
C ALA A 582 3.38 -22.38 17.42
N PHE A 583 3.74 -22.43 18.71
CA PHE A 583 2.84 -21.99 19.79
C PHE A 583 2.48 -20.51 19.70
N CYS A 584 3.39 -19.66 19.18
CA CYS A 584 3.14 -18.23 19.00
C CYS A 584 2.17 -17.93 17.84
N ALA A 585 1.87 -18.88 16.96
CA ALA A 585 0.87 -18.71 15.90
C ALA A 585 -0.58 -18.77 16.41
N GLN A 586 -0.79 -19.18 17.66
CA GLN A 586 -2.11 -19.28 18.27
C GLN A 586 -2.77 -17.89 18.43
N SER A 587 -4.04 -17.78 18.07
CA SER A 587 -4.79 -16.51 18.15
C SER A 587 -6.25 -16.77 18.54
N ALA A 588 -6.88 -15.84 19.25
CA ALA A 588 -8.32 -15.90 19.53
C ALA A 588 -9.19 -15.53 18.31
N LEU A 589 -8.57 -15.14 17.17
CA LEU A 589 -9.27 -14.79 15.94
C LEU A 589 -10.02 -15.98 15.31
N TRP A 590 -9.60 -17.21 15.60
CA TRP A 590 -10.23 -18.43 15.09
C TRP A 590 -11.64 -18.64 15.64
N ASP A 591 -11.91 -18.19 16.86
CA ASP A 591 -13.17 -18.44 17.54
C ASP A 591 -14.26 -17.44 17.11
N GLN A 592 -15.41 -17.95 16.68
CA GLN A 592 -16.52 -17.13 16.18
C GLN A 592 -17.08 -16.20 17.26
N SER A 593 -17.23 -16.68 18.50
CA SER A 593 -17.74 -15.90 19.64
C SER A 593 -16.88 -14.66 19.91
N VAL A 594 -15.55 -14.80 19.87
CA VAL A 594 -14.61 -13.69 20.05
C VAL A 594 -14.74 -12.68 18.90
N ARG A 595 -14.82 -13.14 17.65
CA ARG A 595 -15.01 -12.26 16.48
C ARG A 595 -16.29 -11.44 16.58
N GLU A 596 -17.39 -12.06 17.02
CA GLU A 596 -18.66 -11.39 17.21
C GLU A 596 -18.61 -10.41 18.38
N ASN A 597 -18.10 -10.82 19.54
CA ASN A 597 -17.92 -9.96 20.71
C ASN A 597 -17.15 -8.67 20.37
N VAL A 598 -16.00 -8.80 19.71
CA VAL A 598 -15.14 -7.69 19.28
C VAL A 598 -15.83 -6.79 18.25
N THR A 599 -16.69 -7.35 17.40
CA THR A 599 -17.46 -6.60 16.40
C THR A 599 -18.60 -5.80 17.06
N HIS A 600 -19.31 -6.41 18.00
CA HIS A 600 -20.47 -5.83 18.68
C HIS A 600 -20.06 -4.73 19.68
N ASN A 601 -18.95 -4.92 20.39
CA ASN A 601 -18.47 -4.00 21.44
C ASN A 601 -17.60 -2.84 20.90
N LYS A 602 -17.47 -2.69 19.58
CA LYS A 602 -16.59 -1.69 18.98
C LYS A 602 -17.10 -0.26 19.21
N ILE A 603 -16.27 0.57 19.85
CA ILE A 603 -16.52 2.01 20.03
C ILE A 603 -16.54 2.77 18.69
N SER A 604 -17.54 3.63 18.53
CA SER A 604 -17.73 4.47 17.36
C SER A 604 -16.57 5.46 17.17
N GLU A 605 -16.19 5.74 15.92
CA GLU A 605 -15.12 6.70 15.63
C GLU A 605 -15.46 8.12 16.11
N GLN A 606 -16.75 8.48 16.14
CA GLN A 606 -17.18 9.80 16.58
C GLN A 606 -17.02 9.97 18.09
N ASP A 607 -17.40 8.95 18.86
CA ASP A 607 -17.31 8.98 20.32
C ASP A 607 -15.87 8.87 20.78
N LEU A 608 -15.05 8.05 20.12
CA LEU A 608 -13.61 8.04 20.37
C LEU A 608 -12.96 9.41 20.15
N ASN A 609 -13.32 10.09 19.06
CA ASN A 609 -12.83 11.45 18.81
C ASN A 609 -13.40 12.47 19.79
N ARG A 610 -14.58 12.24 20.37
CA ARG A 610 -15.17 13.07 21.44
C ARG A 610 -14.36 12.92 22.72
N MET A 611 -14.06 11.70 23.13
CA MET A 611 -13.21 11.41 24.30
C MET A 611 -11.83 12.05 24.18
N LYS A 612 -11.18 11.93 23.01
CA LYS A 612 -9.89 12.59 22.75
C LYS A 612 -9.93 14.11 22.85
N ARG A 613 -11.07 14.74 22.57
CA ARG A 613 -11.24 16.19 22.71
C ARG A 613 -11.50 16.61 24.16
N GLY A 614 -12.04 15.71 24.99
CA GLY A 614 -12.27 15.96 26.40
C GLY A 614 -10.99 15.96 27.24
N LEU A 615 -9.90 15.37 26.73
CA LEU A 615 -8.60 15.40 27.38
C LEU A 615 -8.02 16.82 27.43
N LEU A 616 -7.60 17.26 28.62
CA LEU A 616 -7.02 18.58 28.86
C LEU A 616 -5.69 18.79 28.12
N VAL A 617 -4.82 17.78 28.13
CA VAL A 617 -3.53 17.82 27.41
C VAL A 617 -3.76 17.32 25.99
N PRO A 618 -3.64 18.17 24.95
CA PRO A 618 -3.81 17.71 23.59
C PRO A 618 -2.84 16.57 23.31
N GLY A 619 -3.39 15.41 22.91
CA GLY A 619 -2.72 14.16 22.56
C GLY A 619 -1.79 13.55 23.60
N SER A 620 -2.14 13.66 24.88
CA SER A 620 -1.92 12.52 25.78
C SER A 620 -2.67 11.29 25.25
N ARG A 621 -2.23 10.10 25.66
CA ARG A 621 -2.91 8.84 25.29
C ARG A 621 -4.17 8.70 26.15
N LEU A 622 -5.26 8.23 25.53
CA LEU A 622 -6.40 7.75 26.29
C LEU A 622 -6.03 6.39 26.90
N PRO A 623 -6.48 6.08 28.13
CA PRO A 623 -6.34 4.74 28.67
C PRO A 623 -7.07 3.74 27.76
N THR A 624 -6.46 2.59 27.52
CA THR A 624 -7.09 1.52 26.72
C THR A 624 -8.24 0.92 27.52
N SER A 625 -9.46 0.99 26.99
CA SER A 625 -10.59 0.28 27.57
C SER A 625 -10.52 -1.21 27.24
N PRO A 626 -11.07 -2.12 28.08
CA PRO A 626 -11.12 -3.56 27.78
C PRO A 626 -11.79 -3.90 26.44
N GLN A 627 -12.71 -3.05 25.99
CA GLN A 627 -13.40 -3.11 24.69
C GLN A 627 -12.47 -2.88 23.47
N GLY A 628 -11.28 -2.32 23.69
CA GLY A 628 -10.33 -1.96 22.65
C GLY A 628 -9.30 -3.04 22.34
N ARG A 629 -9.39 -4.24 22.94
CA ARG A 629 -8.47 -5.36 22.73
C ARG A 629 -8.94 -6.21 21.56
N VAL A 630 -8.11 -6.36 20.54
CA VAL A 630 -8.47 -7.01 19.28
C VAL A 630 -7.45 -8.11 18.96
N PRO A 631 -7.90 -9.36 18.72
CA PRO A 631 -7.00 -10.41 18.27
C PRO A 631 -6.67 -10.19 16.79
N VAL A 632 -5.38 -10.29 16.46
CA VAL A 632 -4.87 -10.15 15.09
C VAL A 632 -3.95 -11.30 14.76
N LEU A 633 -3.81 -11.58 13.47
CA LEU A 633 -2.83 -12.54 12.96
C LEU A 633 -1.92 -11.83 11.96
N LEU A 634 -0.61 -11.97 12.17
CA LEU A 634 0.42 -11.44 11.28
C LEU A 634 1.02 -12.60 10.52
N VAL A 635 0.92 -12.56 9.19
CA VAL A 635 1.46 -13.60 8.30
C VAL A 635 2.54 -12.99 7.43
N HIS A 636 3.76 -13.48 7.56
CA HIS A 636 4.88 -13.01 6.76
C HIS A 636 4.77 -13.52 5.33
N GLN A 637 4.93 -12.61 4.37
CA GLN A 637 4.95 -12.91 2.95
C GLN A 637 6.38 -12.86 2.43
N ALA A 638 6.80 -13.97 1.81
CA ALA A 638 8.10 -14.05 1.17
C ALA A 638 8.26 -12.99 0.08
N GLY A 639 9.46 -12.44 -0.06
CA GLY A 639 9.83 -11.69 -1.25
C GLY A 639 10.03 -12.59 -2.47
N ARG A 640 10.67 -12.07 -3.52
CA ARG A 640 11.09 -12.86 -4.67
C ARG A 640 12.02 -13.99 -4.21
N GLN A 641 11.60 -15.23 -4.48
CA GLN A 641 12.37 -16.44 -4.17
C GLN A 641 12.97 -17.09 -5.42
N GLN A 642 12.33 -16.94 -6.59
CA GLN A 642 12.79 -17.50 -7.86
C GLN A 642 13.57 -16.45 -8.67
N GLY A 643 14.75 -16.85 -9.15
CA GLY A 643 15.70 -16.03 -9.91
C GLY A 643 16.76 -15.35 -9.04
N GLU A 644 17.91 -15.05 -9.64
CA GLU A 644 19.09 -14.47 -8.94
C GLU A 644 18.96 -12.96 -8.68
N ASP A 645 18.14 -12.26 -9.47
CA ASP A 645 18.00 -10.82 -9.39
C ASP A 645 17.18 -10.38 -8.15
N GLN A 646 17.84 -9.68 -7.21
CA GLN A 646 17.24 -9.07 -6.01
C GLN A 646 16.43 -10.05 -5.14
N PRO A 647 17.11 -10.99 -4.44
CA PRO A 647 16.45 -11.91 -3.53
C PRO A 647 15.69 -11.15 -2.43
N GLY A 648 14.48 -11.61 -2.11
CA GLY A 648 13.66 -10.99 -1.07
C GLY A 648 12.97 -9.68 -1.48
N TRP A 649 13.09 -9.22 -2.74
CA TRP A 649 12.35 -8.03 -3.17
C TRP A 649 10.83 -8.23 -3.00
N GLY A 650 10.16 -7.24 -2.42
CA GLY A 650 8.72 -7.30 -2.22
C GLY A 650 8.27 -8.21 -1.05
N SER A 651 9.16 -8.52 -0.11
CA SER A 651 8.80 -9.10 1.18
C SER A 651 7.86 -8.17 1.96
N GLY A 652 7.05 -8.76 2.85
CA GLY A 652 6.01 -8.01 3.52
C GLY A 652 5.25 -8.80 4.58
N TRP A 653 4.18 -8.20 5.07
CA TRP A 653 3.31 -8.75 6.10
C TRP A 653 1.86 -8.63 5.69
N ASP A 654 1.11 -9.71 5.87
CA ASP A 654 -0.34 -9.72 5.79
C ASP A 654 -0.90 -9.64 7.21
N VAL A 655 -1.79 -8.67 7.44
CA VAL A 655 -2.49 -8.47 8.71
C VAL A 655 -3.92 -8.95 8.54
N LEU A 656 -4.30 -9.97 9.30
CA LEU A 656 -5.66 -10.49 9.37
C LEU A 656 -6.37 -9.89 10.58
N LEU A 657 -7.57 -9.36 10.33
CA LEU A 657 -8.37 -8.64 11.32
C LEU A 657 -9.82 -9.14 11.27
N PRO A 658 -10.57 -9.07 12.38
CA PRO A 658 -12.00 -9.29 12.35
C PRO A 658 -12.72 -8.19 11.57
N LYS A 659 -13.91 -8.51 11.04
CA LYS A 659 -14.80 -7.52 10.42
C LYS A 659 -15.11 -6.35 11.37
N ALA A 660 -15.58 -5.25 10.79
CA ALA A 660 -15.74 -3.93 11.37
C ALA A 660 -14.43 -3.21 11.75
N TRP A 661 -13.35 -3.90 12.11
CA TRP A 661 -12.08 -3.27 12.52
C TRP A 661 -11.18 -2.83 11.38
N GLY A 662 -11.50 -3.19 10.14
CA GLY A 662 -10.68 -2.87 8.97
C GLY A 662 -10.36 -1.38 8.87
N MET A 663 -11.36 -0.49 8.91
CA MET A 663 -11.09 0.95 8.82
C MET A 663 -10.39 1.53 10.05
N ALA A 664 -10.55 0.92 11.23
CA ALA A 664 -9.91 1.36 12.46
C ALA A 664 -8.39 1.14 12.42
N PHE A 665 -7.94 0.04 11.83
CA PHE A 665 -6.52 -0.24 11.58
C PHE A 665 -5.97 0.47 10.33
N TRP A 666 -6.81 0.65 9.31
CA TRP A 666 -6.39 1.34 8.07
C TRP A 666 -5.94 2.78 8.30
N VAL A 667 -6.65 3.53 9.16
CA VAL A 667 -6.39 4.96 9.37
C VAL A 667 -5.06 5.23 10.08
N PRO A 668 -4.67 4.53 11.16
CA PRO A 668 -3.35 4.66 11.77
C PRO A 668 -2.20 4.30 10.84
N LEU A 669 -2.32 3.20 10.09
CA LEU A 669 -1.27 2.74 9.17
C LEU A 669 -1.07 3.71 8.00
N VAL A 670 -2.15 4.07 7.30
CA VAL A 670 -2.07 4.94 6.10
C VAL A 670 -2.04 6.41 6.46
N GLY A 671 -2.65 6.78 7.59
CA GLY A 671 -2.91 8.15 7.97
C GLY A 671 -3.76 8.91 6.95
N THR A 672 -5.06 8.97 7.19
CA THR A 672 -5.83 10.11 6.70
C THR A 672 -7.03 10.34 7.61
N VAL A 673 -6.94 11.35 8.46
CA VAL A 673 -8.10 11.86 9.19
C VAL A 673 -9.18 12.26 8.18
N PHE A 674 -10.33 11.61 8.32
CA PHE A 674 -11.56 11.89 7.61
C PHE A 674 -12.09 13.27 8.05
N LEU A 675 -12.04 14.27 7.17
CA LEU A 675 -12.93 15.44 7.28
C LEU A 675 -14.22 15.14 6.51
N LEU A 676 -15.10 14.31 7.07
CA LEU A 676 -16.55 14.46 6.87
C LEU A 676 -16.99 15.46 7.96
N GLY A 677 -17.41 16.67 7.64
CA GLY A 677 -18.58 16.88 6.81
C GLY A 677 -19.87 17.08 7.62
N SER A 678 -19.80 17.45 8.91
CA SER A 678 -20.92 18.11 9.61
C SER A 678 -20.49 19.46 10.19
N LEU A 679 -21.42 20.39 10.07
CA LEU A 679 -21.32 21.81 10.28
C LEU A 679 -21.83 22.12 11.69
N ARG A 680 -20.93 22.35 12.64
CA ARG A 680 -21.06 23.24 13.82
C ARG A 680 -19.97 22.85 14.82
N LEU A 681 -19.48 23.86 15.54
CA LEU A 681 -18.40 23.85 16.52
C LEU A 681 -16.99 23.85 15.91
N GLY A 682 -16.33 24.97 16.17
CA GLY A 682 -14.99 25.28 15.72
C GLY A 682 -13.92 24.40 16.37
N LEU A 683 -12.70 24.61 15.86
CA LEU A 683 -11.42 24.04 16.25
C LEU A 683 -11.08 22.61 15.76
N VAL A 684 -9.81 22.55 15.33
CA VAL A 684 -9.00 21.44 14.82
C VAL A 684 -9.51 20.71 13.56
N ALA A 685 -9.58 21.45 12.44
CA ALA A 685 -9.56 20.85 11.12
C ALA A 685 -8.12 20.71 10.62
N SER A 686 -7.57 19.48 10.61
CA SER A 686 -6.28 19.15 9.99
C SER A 686 -6.48 18.43 8.64
N PRO A 687 -5.82 18.84 7.54
CA PRO A 687 -5.98 18.20 6.23
C PRO A 687 -5.05 16.99 6.04
N CYS A 688 -5.62 15.82 5.72
CA CYS A 688 -4.97 14.59 5.19
C CYS A 688 -3.53 14.37 5.66
N SER A 689 -3.38 13.71 6.81
CA SER A 689 -2.11 13.36 7.43
C SER A 689 -1.80 11.89 7.24
N VAL A 690 -0.87 11.53 6.34
CA VAL A 690 -0.20 10.22 6.39
C VAL A 690 0.70 10.24 7.63
N TYR A 691 0.38 9.46 8.66
CA TYR A 691 1.02 9.54 9.97
C TYR A 691 2.41 8.90 9.97
N ARG A 692 2.55 7.76 9.27
CA ARG A 692 3.76 6.91 9.24
C ARG A 692 4.40 6.75 7.85
N GLY A 693 3.99 7.55 6.86
CA GLY A 693 4.58 7.55 5.51
C GLY A 693 4.15 6.42 4.57
N VAL A 694 3.25 5.52 4.98
CA VAL A 694 2.77 4.38 4.17
C VAL A 694 1.98 4.87 2.95
N ARG A 695 2.32 4.34 1.78
CA ARG A 695 1.56 4.58 0.53
C ARG A 695 0.54 3.48 0.33
N THR A 696 -0.51 3.74 -0.44
CA THR A 696 -1.51 2.72 -0.77
C THR A 696 -1.48 2.34 -2.26
N GLY A 697 -1.57 1.04 -2.54
CA GLY A 697 -1.75 0.48 -3.87
C GLY A 697 -3.19 0.08 -4.13
N GLY A 698 -3.62 0.13 -5.39
CA GLY A 698 -4.87 -0.49 -5.86
C GLY A 698 -4.58 -1.76 -6.65
N LEU A 699 -5.59 -2.31 -7.33
CA LEU A 699 -5.50 -3.55 -8.10
C LEU A 699 -4.39 -3.51 -9.16
N GLN A 700 -4.25 -2.39 -9.89
CA GLN A 700 -3.18 -2.24 -10.88
C GLN A 700 -1.78 -2.35 -10.25
N MET A 701 -1.61 -1.86 -9.02
CA MET A 701 -0.33 -1.94 -8.33
C MET A 701 -0.07 -3.36 -7.78
N SER A 702 -1.11 -4.12 -7.43
CA SER A 702 -1.01 -5.53 -7.07
C SER A 702 -0.55 -6.39 -8.25
N LEU A 703 -1.12 -6.16 -9.45
CA LEU A 703 -0.64 -6.77 -10.69
C LEU A 703 0.84 -6.45 -10.93
N LYS A 704 1.23 -5.17 -10.83
CA LYS A 704 2.62 -4.75 -11.04
C LYS A 704 3.57 -5.33 -9.98
N HIS A 705 3.13 -5.46 -8.74
CA HIS A 705 3.90 -6.11 -7.69
C HIS A 705 4.21 -7.57 -8.06
N SER A 706 3.20 -8.33 -8.49
CA SER A 706 3.36 -9.74 -8.88
C SER A 706 4.32 -9.87 -10.07
N GLN A 707 4.13 -9.03 -11.11
CA GLN A 707 5.01 -8.98 -12.28
C GLN A 707 6.47 -8.67 -11.92
N PHE A 708 6.71 -7.72 -11.02
CA PHE A 708 8.07 -7.38 -10.57
C PHE A 708 8.68 -8.44 -9.65
N LYS A 709 7.85 -9.16 -8.90
CA LYS A 709 8.27 -10.30 -8.09
C LYS A 709 8.62 -11.52 -8.97
N GLY A 710 8.23 -11.52 -10.24
CA GLY A 710 8.37 -12.68 -11.14
C GLY A 710 7.33 -13.77 -10.85
N MET A 711 6.19 -13.43 -10.25
CA MET A 711 5.11 -14.36 -9.92
C MET A 711 3.88 -14.09 -10.81
N PRO A 712 3.18 -15.13 -11.28
CA PRO A 712 1.93 -14.98 -12.01
C PRO A 712 0.83 -14.39 -11.12
N HIS A 713 0.01 -13.51 -11.68
CA HIS A 713 -1.11 -12.85 -11.01
C HIS A 713 -2.44 -13.51 -11.40
N PHE A 714 -3.06 -14.19 -10.45
CA PHE A 714 -4.40 -14.75 -10.64
C PHE A 714 -5.48 -13.65 -10.66
N PRO A 715 -6.49 -13.69 -11.56
CA PRO A 715 -6.77 -14.71 -12.58
C PRO A 715 -6.11 -14.48 -13.96
N GLN A 716 -5.36 -13.40 -14.15
CA GLN A 716 -5.00 -12.90 -15.49
C GLN A 716 -3.95 -13.78 -16.19
N ASP A 717 -2.99 -14.29 -15.42
CA ASP A 717 -1.82 -15.01 -15.95
C ASP A 717 -2.02 -16.54 -15.97
N TYR A 718 -3.23 -17.04 -15.67
CA TYR A 718 -3.54 -18.48 -15.57
C TYR A 718 -4.54 -18.91 -16.66
N PRO A 719 -4.10 -19.21 -17.90
CA PRO A 719 -5.01 -19.48 -19.02
C PRO A 719 -5.78 -20.80 -18.89
N ASP A 720 -5.19 -21.82 -18.25
CA ASP A 720 -5.76 -23.17 -18.18
C ASP A 720 -6.92 -23.30 -17.19
N CYS A 721 -7.04 -22.34 -16.28
CA CYS A 721 -8.06 -22.32 -15.25
C CYS A 721 -9.40 -21.80 -15.80
N PRO A 722 -10.56 -22.33 -15.36
CA PRO A 722 -11.87 -21.80 -15.74
C PRO A 722 -12.01 -20.30 -15.48
N ALA A 723 -11.43 -19.82 -14.38
CA ALA A 723 -11.41 -18.40 -14.04
C ALA A 723 -10.58 -17.55 -15.03
N GLY A 724 -9.49 -18.11 -15.55
CA GLY A 724 -8.65 -17.47 -16.56
C GLY A 724 -9.33 -17.36 -17.91
N ALA A 725 -9.99 -18.43 -18.36
CA ALA A 725 -10.80 -18.44 -19.58
C ALA A 725 -11.91 -17.36 -19.53
N ARG A 726 -12.68 -17.31 -18.43
CA ARG A 726 -13.70 -16.26 -18.21
C ARG A 726 -13.09 -14.85 -18.19
N PHE A 727 -11.89 -14.69 -17.65
CA PHE A 727 -11.19 -13.39 -17.64
C PHE A 727 -10.70 -12.98 -19.03
N GLN A 728 -10.17 -13.93 -19.81
CA GLN A 728 -9.69 -13.71 -21.16
C GLN A 728 -10.83 -13.28 -22.09
N GLU A 729 -11.99 -13.92 -22.00
CA GLU A 729 -13.20 -13.54 -22.74
C GLU A 729 -13.65 -12.11 -22.40
N GLN A 730 -13.65 -11.74 -21.11
CA GLN A 730 -13.95 -10.37 -20.68
C GLN A 730 -12.93 -9.36 -21.21
N GLN A 731 -11.64 -9.72 -21.22
CA GLN A 731 -10.57 -8.87 -21.73
C GLN A 731 -10.69 -8.69 -23.26
N GLU A 732 -10.99 -9.77 -23.99
CA GLU A 732 -11.24 -9.75 -25.42
C GLU A 732 -12.39 -8.81 -25.75
N ALA A 733 -13.52 -8.93 -25.05
CA ALA A 733 -14.67 -8.06 -25.23
C ALA A 733 -14.31 -6.57 -25.00
N GLU A 734 -13.55 -6.26 -23.94
CA GLU A 734 -13.12 -4.89 -23.63
C GLU A 734 -12.16 -4.33 -24.70
N LEU A 735 -11.21 -5.14 -25.17
CA LEU A 735 -10.27 -4.75 -26.22
C LEU A 735 -10.95 -4.58 -27.57
N LEU A 736 -11.89 -5.47 -27.90
CA LEU A 736 -12.71 -5.39 -29.11
C LEU A 736 -13.61 -4.15 -29.09
N GLU A 737 -14.23 -3.82 -27.95
CA GLU A 737 -15.00 -2.57 -27.79
C GLU A 737 -14.10 -1.35 -28.01
N LYS A 738 -12.92 -1.32 -27.40
CA LYS A 738 -11.93 -0.23 -27.59
C LYS A 738 -11.48 -0.13 -29.04
N PHE A 739 -11.33 -1.25 -29.74
CA PHE A 739 -10.95 -1.31 -31.14
C PHE A 739 -12.06 -0.79 -32.05
N LYS A 740 -13.31 -1.25 -31.85
CA LYS A 740 -14.50 -0.81 -32.58
C LYS A 740 -14.80 0.68 -32.35
N ARG A 741 -14.52 1.21 -31.16
CA ARG A 741 -14.66 2.64 -30.84
C ARG A 741 -13.71 3.54 -31.63
N ARG A 742 -12.56 3.01 -32.08
CA ARG A 742 -11.60 3.78 -32.89
C ARG A 742 -12.03 3.73 -34.37
N PRO A 743 -12.06 4.87 -35.09
CA PRO A 743 -12.41 4.86 -36.50
C PRO A 743 -11.36 4.09 -37.34
N PRO A 744 -11.74 3.56 -38.51
CA PRO A 744 -10.88 2.70 -39.33
C PRO A 744 -9.48 3.26 -39.63
N SER A 745 -9.36 4.57 -39.86
CA SER A 745 -8.09 5.25 -40.16
C SER A 745 -7.20 5.55 -38.93
N LYS A 746 -7.69 5.29 -37.71
CA LYS A 746 -6.95 5.50 -36.45
C LYS A 746 -6.70 4.21 -35.68
N ARG A 747 -7.26 3.08 -36.12
CA ARG A 747 -7.04 1.77 -35.53
C ARG A 747 -5.97 1.01 -36.31
N THR A 748 -5.21 0.17 -35.62
CA THR A 748 -4.19 -0.69 -36.22
C THR A 748 -4.86 -1.75 -37.10
N ASN A 749 -4.34 -1.98 -38.31
CA ASN A 749 -4.84 -3.05 -39.16
C ASN A 749 -4.08 -4.35 -38.86
N TYR A 750 -4.63 -5.19 -38.00
CA TYR A 750 -4.01 -6.44 -37.56
C TYR A 750 -3.83 -7.48 -38.68
N ILE A 751 -4.67 -7.45 -39.73
CA ILE A 751 -4.55 -8.34 -40.89
C ILE A 751 -3.25 -8.04 -41.66
N LYS A 752 -2.95 -6.75 -41.89
CA LYS A 752 -1.69 -6.34 -42.53
C LYS A 752 -0.45 -6.66 -41.69
N HIS A 753 -0.61 -6.81 -40.38
CA HIS A 753 0.47 -7.21 -39.47
C HIS A 753 0.56 -8.73 -39.25
N GLY A 754 -0.28 -9.53 -39.92
CA GLY A 754 -0.24 -10.99 -39.81
C GLY A 754 -0.71 -11.54 -38.45
N SER A 755 -1.49 -10.79 -37.67
CA SER A 755 -1.98 -11.27 -36.37
C SER A 755 -3.30 -12.02 -36.53
N LEU A 756 -3.31 -13.33 -36.27
CA LEU A 756 -4.49 -14.20 -36.33
C LEU A 756 -5.56 -13.80 -35.29
N ALA A 757 -5.13 -13.59 -34.04
CA ALA A 757 -6.00 -13.29 -32.91
C ALA A 757 -5.43 -12.09 -32.11
N PRO A 758 -5.84 -10.84 -32.43
CA PRO A 758 -5.24 -9.65 -31.81
C PRO A 758 -5.74 -9.34 -30.39
N PHE A 759 -6.85 -9.96 -29.95
CA PHE A 759 -7.51 -9.65 -28.67
C PHE A 759 -7.62 -10.85 -27.72
N ARG A 760 -7.27 -12.05 -28.19
CA ARG A 760 -7.21 -13.29 -27.41
C ARG A 760 -5.91 -14.02 -27.73
N CYS A 761 -5.45 -14.84 -26.79
CA CYS A 761 -4.29 -15.69 -26.98
C CYS A 761 -4.79 -17.12 -27.25
N PRO A 762 -4.69 -17.65 -28.48
CA PRO A 762 -5.21 -18.96 -28.85
C PRO A 762 -4.24 -20.08 -28.42
N TRP A 763 -4.05 -20.24 -27.10
CA TRP A 763 -3.11 -21.21 -26.54
C TRP A 763 -3.41 -22.66 -26.93
N GLN A 764 -4.70 -23.01 -27.06
CA GLN A 764 -5.13 -24.36 -27.46
C GLN A 764 -4.69 -24.70 -28.88
N GLN A 765 -5.00 -23.84 -29.85
CA GLN A 765 -4.59 -24.02 -31.25
C GLN A 765 -3.07 -24.10 -31.36
N LEU A 766 -2.35 -23.25 -30.63
CA LEU A 766 -0.89 -23.30 -30.58
C LEU A 766 -0.40 -24.64 -30.04
N ALA A 767 -0.93 -25.11 -28.92
CA ALA A 767 -0.51 -26.39 -28.34
C ALA A 767 -0.80 -27.58 -29.28
N GLU A 768 -1.96 -27.60 -29.92
CA GLU A 768 -2.36 -28.63 -30.89
C GLU A 768 -1.43 -28.64 -32.12
N GLU A 769 -1.13 -27.48 -32.70
CA GLU A 769 -0.19 -27.34 -33.82
C GLU A 769 1.21 -27.86 -33.45
N TRP A 770 1.70 -27.53 -32.25
CA TRP A 770 3.00 -28.02 -31.78
C TRP A 770 3.01 -29.52 -31.50
N GLU A 771 1.91 -30.08 -30.99
CA GLU A 771 1.78 -31.54 -30.81
C GLU A 771 1.79 -32.26 -32.16
N GLU A 772 1.16 -31.71 -33.20
CA GLU A 772 1.18 -32.26 -34.55
C GLU A 772 2.59 -32.21 -35.17
N ILE A 773 3.30 -31.09 -35.03
CA ILE A 773 4.68 -30.95 -35.52
C ILE A 773 5.58 -32.00 -34.85
N VAL A 774 5.49 -32.17 -33.53
CA VAL A 774 6.30 -33.15 -32.81
C VAL A 774 5.95 -34.59 -33.21
N LYS A 775 4.68 -34.88 -33.53
CA LYS A 775 4.28 -36.20 -34.04
C LYS A 775 4.86 -36.46 -35.42
N GLN A 776 4.79 -35.49 -36.33
CA GLN A 776 5.38 -35.59 -37.67
C GLN A 776 6.89 -35.80 -37.60
N ASP A 777 7.60 -35.06 -36.74
CA ASP A 777 9.05 -35.22 -36.56
C ASP A 777 9.41 -36.62 -36.02
N ARG A 778 8.58 -37.20 -35.14
CA ARG A 778 8.79 -38.57 -34.64
C ARG A 778 8.56 -39.62 -35.72
N GLU A 779 7.54 -39.47 -36.55
CA GLU A 779 7.26 -40.39 -37.67
C GLU A 779 8.36 -40.35 -38.74
N ILE A 780 8.99 -39.19 -38.96
CA ILE A 780 10.14 -39.06 -39.87
C ILE A 780 11.39 -39.75 -39.30
N VAL A 781 11.58 -39.76 -37.98
CA VAL A 781 12.71 -40.44 -37.32
C VAL A 781 12.50 -41.95 -37.26
N ASP A 782 11.28 -42.44 -37.02
CA ASP A 782 10.97 -43.88 -36.98
C ASP A 782 10.90 -44.55 -38.38
N SER A 783 10.82 -43.76 -39.45
CA SER A 783 10.77 -44.26 -40.84
C SER A 783 12.13 -44.38 -41.54
N GLN A 784 13.24 -44.04 -40.87
CA GLN A 784 14.60 -44.32 -41.39
C GLN A 784 15.14 -45.65 -40.84
N PRO A 785 15.31 -46.71 -41.66
CA PRO A 785 15.93 -47.95 -41.21
C PRO A 785 17.43 -47.73 -40.99
N ILE A 786 17.88 -47.99 -39.75
CA ILE A 786 19.29 -48.12 -39.42
C ILE A 786 19.85 -49.29 -40.25
N LYS A 787 20.57 -48.98 -41.33
CA LYS A 787 21.49 -49.94 -41.96
C LYS A 787 22.67 -50.12 -41.00
N MET A 788 22.68 -51.25 -40.29
CA MET A 788 23.90 -51.75 -39.67
C MET A 788 24.83 -52.28 -40.77
N GLU A 789 25.93 -51.59 -41.01
CA GLU A 789 27.17 -52.20 -41.49
C GLU A 789 28.27 -51.85 -40.49
N GLY A 790 28.95 -52.91 -40.02
CA GLY A 790 29.64 -52.91 -38.74
C GLY A 790 31.00 -52.24 -38.73
N VAL A 791 31.37 -51.73 -37.56
CA VAL A 791 32.76 -51.67 -37.08
C VAL A 791 32.76 -51.91 -35.56
N THR A 792 33.80 -52.64 -35.17
CA THR A 792 34.16 -53.28 -33.90
C THR A 792 34.06 -52.47 -32.60
N SER A 793 33.88 -53.26 -31.54
CA SER A 793 33.96 -52.97 -30.11
C SER A 793 34.94 -51.87 -29.67
N LEU A 794 34.49 -51.02 -28.76
CA LEU A 794 35.21 -50.66 -27.53
C LEU A 794 34.22 -50.16 -26.46
N SER A 795 34.37 -50.74 -25.29
CA SER A 795 33.53 -50.60 -24.10
C SER A 795 33.69 -49.25 -23.40
N GLY A 796 32.55 -48.69 -22.98
CA GLY A 796 32.40 -48.00 -21.69
C GLY A 796 32.58 -46.49 -21.68
N VAL A 797 31.49 -45.74 -21.92
CA VAL A 797 31.21 -44.47 -21.22
C VAL A 797 29.69 -44.30 -21.06
N SER A 798 29.26 -44.12 -19.82
CA SER A 798 27.88 -43.77 -19.44
C SER A 798 27.48 -42.40 -19.99
N THR A 799 26.62 -42.35 -21.00
CA THR A 799 26.02 -41.11 -21.48
C THR A 799 24.78 -40.78 -20.66
N ARG A 800 24.94 -39.82 -19.74
CA ARG A 800 23.84 -39.01 -19.20
C ARG A 800 23.12 -38.34 -20.39
N LEU A 801 21.80 -38.52 -20.47
CA LEU A 801 20.93 -37.72 -21.32
C LEU A 801 20.95 -36.26 -20.82
N THR A 802 21.91 -35.47 -21.30
CA THR A 802 21.81 -34.02 -21.26
C THR A 802 20.80 -33.57 -22.30
N SER A 803 19.64 -33.09 -21.85
CA SER A 803 18.72 -32.35 -22.70
C SER A 803 19.40 -31.07 -23.17
N ALA A 804 20.03 -31.14 -24.35
CA ALA A 804 20.52 -29.98 -25.04
C ALA A 804 19.32 -29.19 -25.58
N PHE A 805 18.81 -28.25 -24.77
CA PHE A 805 18.00 -27.13 -25.24
C PHE A 805 18.86 -26.29 -26.19
N THR A 806 18.94 -26.72 -27.44
CA THR A 806 19.57 -25.95 -28.51
C THR A 806 18.52 -24.98 -29.03
N VAL A 807 18.57 -23.74 -28.53
CA VAL A 807 17.84 -22.62 -29.13
C VAL A 807 18.42 -22.40 -30.52
N LEU A 808 17.80 -23.02 -31.52
CA LEU A 808 18.03 -22.69 -32.91
C LEU A 808 17.62 -21.23 -33.11
N ARG A 809 18.62 -20.34 -33.14
CA ARG A 809 18.48 -18.97 -33.62
C ARG A 809 18.17 -19.02 -35.11
N TYR A 810 16.89 -19.21 -35.46
CA TYR A 810 16.41 -18.77 -36.75
C TYR A 810 16.30 -17.24 -36.74
N HIS A 811 17.31 -16.63 -37.35
CA HIS A 811 17.38 -15.20 -37.64
C HIS A 811 16.34 -14.85 -38.72
N SER A 812 15.08 -14.72 -38.34
CA SER A 812 14.14 -13.77 -38.94
C SER A 812 12.80 -13.83 -38.21
N SER A 813 12.33 -12.66 -37.79
CA SER A 813 10.92 -12.40 -37.46
C SER A 813 10.41 -12.87 -36.09
N CYS A 814 11.05 -12.50 -34.97
CA CYS A 814 10.36 -12.41 -33.68
C CYS A 814 11.11 -11.52 -32.67
N VAL A 815 11.27 -10.23 -33.01
CA VAL A 815 11.65 -9.19 -32.03
C VAL A 815 10.67 -8.04 -32.15
N PHE A 816 9.52 -8.16 -31.50
CA PHE A 816 8.69 -7.00 -31.17
C PHE A 816 8.03 -7.23 -29.82
N MET A 817 8.77 -6.93 -28.74
CA MET A 817 8.19 -6.45 -27.48
C MET A 817 9.25 -5.84 -26.54
N LEU A 818 10.23 -5.08 -27.07
CA LEU A 818 11.12 -4.28 -26.22
C LEU A 818 11.76 -3.10 -26.96
N CYS A 819 10.96 -2.16 -27.48
CA CYS A 819 11.47 -0.83 -27.81
C CYS A 819 10.37 0.23 -27.92
N CYS A 820 9.99 0.80 -26.77
CA CYS A 820 9.25 2.07 -26.72
C CYS A 820 10.03 3.08 -25.86
N LEU A 821 11.28 3.35 -26.24
CA LEU A 821 12.10 4.43 -25.67
C LEU A 821 13.29 4.74 -26.57
N LYS A 822 13.04 5.41 -27.70
CA LYS A 822 13.91 6.39 -28.39
C LYS A 822 13.40 6.60 -29.81
N LYS A 823 12.71 7.72 -30.04
CA LYS A 823 12.60 8.35 -31.38
C LYS A 823 12.33 9.84 -31.20
N THR A 824 13.41 10.59 -31.08
CA THR A 824 13.50 11.98 -31.56
C THR A 824 14.81 12.08 -32.28
N LEU A 825 14.77 11.91 -33.60
CA LEU A 825 15.54 12.63 -34.60
C LEU A 825 14.82 12.37 -35.92
N ARG A 826 14.41 13.47 -36.56
CA ARG A 826 13.79 13.53 -37.88
C ARG A 826 14.90 13.37 -38.95
N PRO A 827 14.52 13.00 -40.19
CA PRO A 827 15.47 12.75 -41.28
C PRO A 827 16.35 13.94 -41.58
#